data_AF-A0A397BJU8-F1
#
_entry.id   AF-A0A397BJU8-F1
#
_cell.length_a   1.000
_cell.length_b   1.000
_cell.length_c   1.000
_cell.angle_alpha   90.00
_cell.angle_beta   90.00
_cell.angle_gamma   90.00
#
_symmetry.space_group_name_H-M   'P 1'
#
loop_
_entity.id
_entity.type
_entity.pdbx_description
1 polymer ?
#
loop_
_entity_poly.entity_id
_entity_poly.type
_entity_poly.pdbx_seq_one_letter_code
_entity_poly.pdbx_strand_id
1 'polypeptide(L)'
;MQAVEEACLAFAAGRTTAERQAAESVLHQFKQSPQAHADSIHLLTHSAVPMAQFHAVTTLCELSLLERVSVSQRKETIGFLLHHATSSSSMPSFVASALISTIAILIKRNWLQESPTDRTAILSHITQLASSSSNTPSNLVGIKLLLAFVTEMRGASDKKTRAMFQPVAFHTSCRQALEKDGLVQILALAVHLITHQPSPQALEHVYLLTVELLQWFEAPCDSTSILLAVDARWKPYLVQASFVQAIFQAYTTHRSHGLWSHTIRQVLILLASVTGRRRRSLHVLSNVVAGSIFDSPDHHVAYITWIFHGALFIFHHPLPSNVEREVIDMCQLTYRLVSNWSSLNDPALADPLVSEVARLSCLLLQSALQDEEGGEVWQMEGLDVLMDAWSVLTAPFATAALPPPPTIQAASAQVVRLYLQVRLRLVCRSDDNDAEEDEDIELNVETANERRTHTTKSLDDESFRHVLDKLHFVILFTGIVIADEYKGEKPVVPCSMEATLSVVEQLVHGVLTLLAEEIQAVQVAPQRESPYLSEQLLSTVTRLHVTYFDIFPSKSADMVALYCQSATVYLSHWTLETFQPVPSIVPLVLKCACDFVEANLAYLSLDKAMDLYGHCDRLIGTFCVTNSVTQRSAISDDELQFEDMFMLLTLLSHLVAKDVIDFADDTANSV
;
A
#
# COMPACT_ATOMS: atom_id res chain seq x y z
N MET A 1 28.22 -25.77 -29.77
CA MET A 1 28.33 -26.17 -28.34
C MET A 1 29.55 -25.55 -27.68
N GLN A 2 30.77 -26.00 -27.99
CA GLN A 2 32.01 -25.53 -27.34
C GLN A 2 32.16 -24.01 -27.30
N ALA A 3 31.93 -23.31 -28.41
CA ALA A 3 32.00 -21.84 -28.45
C ALA A 3 31.00 -21.15 -27.48
N VAL A 4 29.81 -21.72 -27.29
CA VAL A 4 28.80 -21.19 -26.36
C VAL A 4 29.20 -21.47 -24.91
N GLU A 5 29.75 -22.65 -24.63
CA GLU A 5 30.28 -23.00 -23.31
C GLU A 5 31.46 -22.13 -22.91
N GLU A 6 32.42 -21.94 -23.82
CA GLU A 6 33.57 -21.04 -23.63
C GLU A 6 33.11 -19.60 -23.43
N ALA A 7 32.15 -19.10 -24.22
CA ALA A 7 31.58 -17.77 -24.02
C ALA A 7 30.89 -17.63 -22.66
N CYS A 8 30.13 -18.62 -22.22
CA CYS A 8 29.48 -18.61 -20.91
C CYS A 8 30.50 -18.58 -19.75
N LEU A 9 31.56 -19.39 -19.85
CA LEU A 9 32.64 -19.43 -18.87
C LEU A 9 33.43 -18.11 -18.85
N ALA A 10 33.73 -17.56 -20.03
CA ALA A 10 34.40 -16.27 -20.19
C ALA A 10 33.57 -15.11 -19.66
N PHE A 11 32.24 -15.13 -19.86
CA PHE A 11 31.34 -14.12 -19.33
C PHE A 11 31.33 -14.13 -17.79
N ALA A 12 31.26 -15.31 -17.19
CA ALA A 12 31.30 -15.47 -15.74
C ALA A 12 32.69 -15.12 -15.12
N ALA A 13 33.78 -15.42 -15.83
CA ALA A 13 35.14 -15.17 -15.39
C ALA A 13 35.69 -13.78 -15.77
N GLY A 14 35.02 -13.07 -16.68
CA GLY A 14 35.51 -11.87 -17.35
C GLY A 14 35.82 -10.75 -16.37
N ARG A 15 37.07 -10.27 -16.42
CA ARG A 15 37.59 -9.19 -15.55
C ARG A 15 37.54 -7.83 -16.25
N THR A 16 37.37 -7.83 -17.58
CA THR A 16 37.32 -6.62 -18.40
C THR A 16 36.01 -6.54 -19.20
N THR A 17 35.61 -5.32 -19.54
CA THR A 17 34.42 -5.05 -20.35
C THR A 17 34.52 -5.67 -21.75
N ALA A 18 35.73 -5.69 -22.34
CA ALA A 18 35.97 -6.23 -23.68
C ALA A 18 35.74 -7.76 -23.73
N GLU A 19 36.19 -8.50 -22.72
CA GLU A 19 35.96 -9.95 -22.62
C GLU A 19 34.47 -10.28 -22.50
N ARG A 20 33.73 -9.51 -21.70
CA ARG A 20 32.28 -9.68 -21.55
C ARG A 20 31.54 -9.38 -22.86
N GLN A 21 31.89 -8.30 -23.55
CA GLN A 21 31.31 -7.95 -24.85
C GLN A 21 31.60 -9.01 -25.92
N ALA A 22 32.81 -9.56 -25.95
CA ALA A 22 33.15 -10.64 -26.88
C ALA A 22 32.30 -11.90 -26.61
N ALA A 23 32.14 -12.28 -25.34
CA ALA A 23 31.28 -13.40 -24.96
C ALA A 23 29.80 -13.14 -25.31
N GLU A 24 29.28 -11.94 -25.03
CA GLU A 24 27.91 -11.54 -25.40
C GLU A 24 27.68 -11.61 -26.92
N SER A 25 28.66 -11.18 -27.73
CA SER A 25 28.58 -11.27 -29.19
C SER A 25 28.41 -12.72 -29.65
N VAL A 26 29.13 -13.67 -29.03
CA VAL A 26 29.00 -15.10 -29.36
C VAL A 26 27.62 -15.62 -28.98
N LEU A 27 27.09 -15.25 -27.80
CA LEU A 27 25.76 -15.66 -27.35
C LEU A 27 24.65 -15.07 -28.25
N HIS A 28 24.82 -13.83 -28.70
CA HIS A 28 23.90 -13.19 -29.62
C HIS A 28 23.92 -13.85 -31.01
N GLN A 29 25.11 -14.16 -31.55
CA GLN A 29 25.25 -14.89 -32.81
C GLN A 29 24.64 -16.29 -32.73
N PHE A 30 24.80 -16.98 -31.60
CA PHE A 30 24.17 -18.27 -31.35
C PHE A 30 22.65 -18.20 -31.51
N LYS A 31 21.99 -17.21 -30.89
CA LYS A 31 20.53 -17.04 -30.98
C LYS A 31 20.03 -16.78 -32.41
N GLN A 32 20.85 -16.16 -33.25
CA GLN A 32 20.51 -15.85 -34.65
C GLN A 32 20.76 -17.00 -35.61
N SER A 33 21.45 -18.06 -35.18
CA SER A 33 21.78 -19.21 -36.02
C SER A 33 20.51 -19.92 -36.53
N PRO A 34 20.45 -20.36 -37.81
CA PRO A 34 19.34 -21.19 -38.29
C PRO A 34 19.27 -22.55 -37.59
N GLN A 35 20.37 -23.01 -36.98
CA GLN A 35 20.44 -24.25 -36.20
C GLN A 35 20.21 -24.05 -34.71
N ALA A 36 19.94 -22.81 -34.26
CA ALA A 36 19.87 -22.45 -32.84
C ALA A 36 18.90 -23.34 -32.05
N HIS A 37 17.79 -23.78 -32.64
CA HIS A 37 16.84 -24.69 -32.00
C HIS A 37 17.47 -26.08 -31.72
N ALA A 38 18.05 -26.71 -32.74
CA ALA A 38 18.70 -28.02 -32.60
C ALA A 38 19.92 -27.94 -31.68
N ASP A 39 20.72 -26.88 -31.83
CA ASP A 39 21.89 -26.63 -30.98
C ASP A 39 21.49 -26.40 -29.51
N SER A 40 20.36 -25.75 -29.25
CA SER A 40 19.85 -25.56 -27.89
C SER A 40 19.37 -26.87 -27.25
N ILE A 41 18.69 -27.74 -28.01
CA ILE A 41 18.36 -29.10 -27.54
C ILE A 41 19.63 -29.87 -27.17
N HIS A 42 20.65 -29.81 -28.02
CA HIS A 42 21.93 -30.47 -27.79
C HIS A 42 22.66 -29.90 -26.56
N LEU A 43 22.73 -28.57 -26.43
CA LEU A 43 23.33 -27.88 -25.29
C LEU A 43 22.64 -28.25 -23.97
N LEU A 44 21.30 -28.22 -23.94
CA LEU A 44 20.54 -28.54 -22.74
C LEU A 44 20.77 -29.98 -22.26
N THR A 45 20.96 -30.91 -23.19
CA THR A 45 21.09 -32.35 -22.89
C THR A 45 22.51 -32.81 -22.61
N HIS A 46 23.51 -32.19 -23.22
CA HIS A 46 24.91 -32.67 -23.18
C HIS A 46 25.88 -31.71 -22.50
N SER A 47 25.53 -30.42 -22.38
CA SER A 47 26.44 -29.46 -21.75
C SER A 47 26.56 -29.71 -20.25
N ALA A 48 27.78 -29.67 -19.73
CA ALA A 48 28.04 -29.65 -18.29
C ALA A 48 28.09 -28.23 -17.72
N VAL A 49 27.93 -27.19 -18.55
CA VAL A 49 28.03 -25.78 -18.15
C VAL A 49 26.62 -25.23 -17.86
N PRO A 50 26.26 -24.95 -16.59
CA PRO A 50 24.89 -24.54 -16.23
C PRO A 50 24.40 -23.28 -16.95
N MET A 51 25.30 -22.33 -17.18
CA MET A 51 24.96 -21.08 -17.87
C MET A 51 24.65 -21.32 -19.36
N ALA A 52 25.34 -22.29 -19.99
CA ALA A 52 25.06 -22.68 -21.37
C ALA A 52 23.70 -23.41 -21.47
N GLN A 53 23.37 -24.26 -20.49
CA GLN A 53 22.03 -24.86 -20.37
C GLN A 53 20.95 -23.80 -20.20
N PHE A 54 21.18 -22.77 -19.37
CA PHE A 54 20.26 -21.65 -19.20
C PHE A 54 20.04 -20.85 -20.50
N HIS A 55 21.13 -20.54 -21.22
CA HIS A 55 21.02 -19.89 -22.52
C HIS A 55 20.31 -20.76 -23.56
N ALA A 56 20.47 -22.08 -23.52
CA ALA A 56 19.72 -23.00 -24.36
C ALA A 56 18.21 -22.96 -24.07
N VAL A 57 17.81 -23.00 -22.79
CA VAL A 57 16.39 -22.92 -22.39
C VAL A 57 15.77 -21.60 -22.83
N THR A 58 16.45 -20.47 -22.57
CA THR A 58 15.94 -19.14 -22.97
C THR A 58 15.84 -18.99 -24.49
N THR A 59 16.81 -19.52 -25.24
CA THR A 59 16.79 -19.52 -26.71
C THR A 59 15.64 -20.39 -27.25
N LEU A 60 15.39 -21.57 -26.67
CA LEU A 60 14.23 -22.40 -27.05
C LEU A 60 12.90 -21.70 -26.77
N CYS A 61 12.81 -20.94 -25.68
CA CYS A 61 11.63 -20.14 -25.38
C CYS A 61 11.41 -19.07 -26.46
N GLU A 62 12.42 -18.23 -26.73
CA GLU A 62 12.35 -17.15 -27.71
C GLU A 62 12.00 -17.66 -29.11
N LEU A 63 12.67 -18.73 -29.56
CA LEU A 63 12.43 -19.32 -30.88
C LEU A 63 11.03 -19.93 -30.99
N SER A 64 10.55 -20.58 -29.93
CA SER A 64 9.21 -21.19 -29.90
C SER A 64 8.07 -20.18 -29.79
N LEU A 65 8.34 -18.95 -29.34
CA LEU A 65 7.36 -17.87 -29.25
C LEU A 65 7.15 -17.12 -30.58
N LEU A 66 8.04 -17.30 -31.56
CA LEU A 66 7.92 -16.67 -32.87
C LEU A 66 6.60 -17.03 -33.57
N GLU A 67 5.96 -16.05 -34.21
CA GLU A 67 4.64 -16.23 -34.84
C GLU A 67 4.60 -17.32 -35.91
N ARG A 68 5.74 -17.54 -36.59
CA ARG A 68 5.89 -18.60 -37.61
C ARG A 68 5.83 -20.03 -37.05
N VAL A 69 5.99 -20.22 -35.74
CA VAL A 69 6.02 -21.54 -35.12
C VAL A 69 4.61 -22.04 -34.86
N SER A 70 4.29 -23.21 -35.43
CA SER A 70 2.97 -23.81 -35.32
C SER A 70 2.67 -24.31 -33.90
N VAL A 71 1.39 -24.55 -33.61
CA VAL A 71 0.94 -25.15 -32.35
C VAL A 71 1.59 -26.52 -32.13
N SER A 72 1.68 -27.35 -33.18
CA SER A 72 2.27 -28.70 -33.10
C SER A 72 3.76 -28.67 -32.79
N GLN A 73 4.53 -27.78 -33.43
CA GLN A 73 5.96 -27.60 -33.17
C GLN A 73 6.21 -27.13 -31.72
N ARG A 74 5.38 -26.20 -31.23
CA ARG A 74 5.40 -25.80 -29.82
C ARG A 74 5.08 -26.97 -28.88
N LYS A 75 4.09 -27.82 -29.21
CA LYS A 75 3.77 -29.03 -28.43
C LYS A 75 4.94 -30.00 -28.36
N GLU A 76 5.64 -30.24 -29.48
CA GLU A 76 6.84 -31.09 -29.51
C GLU A 76 7.93 -30.55 -28.59
N THR A 77 8.17 -29.23 -28.64
CA THR A 77 9.13 -28.55 -27.76
C THR A 77 8.72 -28.69 -26.28
N ILE A 78 7.45 -28.43 -25.94
CA ILE A 78 6.91 -28.61 -24.59
C ILE A 78 7.13 -30.06 -24.10
N GLY A 79 6.82 -31.05 -24.94
CA GLY A 79 7.00 -32.47 -24.63
C GLY A 79 8.45 -32.83 -24.35
N PHE A 80 9.38 -32.34 -25.18
CA PHE A 80 10.82 -32.51 -24.97
C PHE A 80 11.28 -31.90 -23.64
N LEU A 81 10.94 -30.63 -23.38
CA LEU A 81 11.36 -29.93 -22.17
C LEU A 81 10.79 -30.59 -20.90
N LEU A 82 9.54 -31.05 -20.94
CA LEU A 82 8.90 -31.77 -19.82
C LEU A 82 9.55 -33.13 -19.57
N HIS A 83 9.85 -33.88 -20.63
CA HIS A 83 10.58 -35.14 -20.52
C HIS A 83 11.98 -34.93 -19.92
N HIS A 84 12.68 -33.88 -20.36
CA HIS A 84 13.98 -33.53 -19.81
C HIS A 84 13.91 -33.12 -18.34
N ALA A 85 12.91 -32.31 -17.95
CA ALA A 85 12.70 -31.87 -16.58
C ALA A 85 12.46 -33.04 -15.61
N THR A 86 11.75 -34.09 -16.07
CA THR A 86 11.40 -35.26 -15.26
C THR A 86 12.47 -36.34 -15.23
N SER A 87 13.32 -36.42 -16.26
CA SER A 87 14.35 -37.45 -16.40
C SER A 87 15.73 -37.02 -15.91
N SER A 88 15.98 -35.72 -15.77
CA SER A 88 17.28 -35.19 -15.34
C SER A 88 17.49 -35.35 -13.84
N SER A 89 18.59 -36.01 -13.45
CA SER A 89 18.88 -36.34 -12.04
C SER A 89 19.64 -35.26 -11.27
N SER A 90 20.29 -34.29 -11.94
CA SER A 90 20.99 -33.19 -11.24
C SER A 90 21.11 -31.92 -12.09
N MET A 91 19.99 -31.22 -12.28
CA MET A 91 19.98 -29.88 -12.87
C MET A 91 20.12 -28.79 -11.78
N PRO A 92 20.97 -27.77 -11.97
CA PRO A 92 21.04 -26.61 -11.08
C PRO A 92 19.69 -25.89 -10.94
N SER A 93 19.38 -25.38 -9.75
CA SER A 93 18.06 -24.82 -9.42
C SER A 93 17.63 -23.68 -10.35
N PHE A 94 18.54 -22.78 -10.72
CA PHE A 94 18.21 -21.66 -11.61
C PHE A 94 17.89 -22.11 -13.05
N VAL A 95 18.56 -23.16 -13.55
CA VAL A 95 18.27 -23.76 -14.87
C VAL A 95 16.93 -24.49 -14.83
N ALA A 96 16.69 -25.27 -13.77
CA ALA A 96 15.42 -25.96 -13.57
C ALA A 96 14.24 -24.97 -13.48
N SER A 97 14.40 -23.87 -12.74
CA SER A 97 13.39 -22.81 -12.65
C SER A 97 13.12 -22.16 -14.01
N ALA A 98 14.16 -21.87 -14.80
CA ALA A 98 14.01 -21.34 -16.16
C ALA A 98 13.30 -22.33 -17.10
N LEU A 99 13.63 -23.62 -16.98
CA LEU A 99 13.03 -24.70 -17.76
C LEU A 99 11.54 -24.82 -17.46
N ILE A 100 11.16 -24.91 -16.18
CA ILE A 100 9.76 -25.01 -15.75
C ILE A 100 8.96 -23.77 -16.16
N SER A 101 9.53 -22.58 -16.00
CA SER A 101 8.90 -21.33 -16.44
C SER A 101 8.68 -21.31 -17.96
N THR A 102 9.67 -21.78 -18.74
CA THR A 102 9.56 -21.88 -20.20
C THR A 102 8.43 -22.82 -20.62
N ILE A 103 8.31 -23.98 -19.96
CA ILE A 103 7.20 -24.92 -20.21
C ILE A 103 5.85 -24.22 -19.97
N ALA A 104 5.68 -23.53 -18.82
CA ALA A 104 4.46 -22.80 -18.50
C ALA A 104 4.12 -21.70 -19.53
N ILE A 105 5.12 -20.91 -19.95
CA ILE A 105 4.96 -19.85 -20.97
C ILE A 105 4.49 -20.44 -22.30
N LEU A 106 5.11 -21.53 -22.76
CA LEU A 106 4.75 -22.16 -24.04
C LEU A 106 3.37 -22.81 -23.97
N ILE A 107 2.97 -23.41 -22.84
CA ILE A 107 1.60 -23.91 -22.62
C ILE A 107 0.61 -22.75 -22.73
N LYS A 108 0.85 -21.63 -22.04
CA LYS A 108 0.00 -20.43 -22.13
C LYS A 108 -0.08 -19.89 -23.56
N ARG A 109 1.02 -19.90 -24.31
CA ARG A 109 1.04 -19.47 -25.72
C ARG A 109 0.11 -20.30 -26.59
N ASN A 110 0.08 -21.62 -26.38
CA ASN A 110 -0.82 -22.53 -27.07
C ASN A 110 -2.26 -22.44 -26.55
N TRP A 111 -2.47 -22.03 -25.30
CA TRP A 111 -3.69 -22.26 -24.54
C TRP A 111 -4.98 -21.95 -25.30
N LEU A 112 -5.11 -20.75 -25.89
CA LEU A 112 -6.32 -20.35 -26.62
C LEU A 112 -6.48 -21.05 -27.97
N GLN A 113 -5.41 -21.59 -28.54
CA GLN A 113 -5.38 -22.33 -29.80
C GLN A 113 -5.71 -23.83 -29.59
N GLU A 114 -5.61 -24.32 -28.36
CA GLU A 114 -6.01 -25.68 -27.99
C GLU A 114 -7.53 -25.82 -27.83
N SER A 115 -8.05 -27.00 -28.16
CA SER A 115 -9.43 -27.36 -27.87
C SER A 115 -9.66 -27.52 -26.35
N PRO A 116 -10.90 -27.40 -25.84
CA PRO A 116 -11.19 -27.65 -24.42
C PRO A 116 -10.72 -29.04 -23.96
N THR A 117 -10.88 -30.07 -24.80
CA THR A 117 -10.42 -31.44 -24.50
C THR A 117 -8.91 -31.52 -24.38
N ASP A 118 -8.17 -30.86 -25.27
CA ASP A 118 -6.70 -30.82 -25.21
C ASP A 118 -6.21 -30.06 -23.96
N ARG A 119 -6.86 -28.95 -23.60
CA ARG A 119 -6.58 -28.23 -22.35
C ARG A 119 -6.77 -29.11 -21.13
N THR A 120 -7.88 -29.85 -21.07
CA THR A 120 -8.13 -30.82 -19.99
C THR A 120 -7.06 -31.92 -19.96
N ALA A 121 -6.62 -32.42 -21.11
CA ALA A 121 -5.56 -33.42 -21.17
C ALA A 121 -4.21 -32.87 -20.66
N ILE A 122 -3.85 -31.63 -21.02
CA ILE A 122 -2.66 -30.95 -20.51
C ILE A 122 -2.72 -30.84 -18.98
N LEU A 123 -3.84 -30.35 -18.43
CA LEU A 123 -4.01 -30.22 -16.97
C LEU A 123 -3.98 -31.58 -16.28
N SER A 124 -4.62 -32.60 -16.86
CA SER A 124 -4.60 -33.96 -16.33
C SER A 124 -3.19 -34.52 -16.26
N HIS A 125 -2.37 -34.30 -17.29
CA HIS A 125 -0.98 -34.75 -17.29
C HIS A 125 -0.15 -34.04 -16.20
N ILE A 126 -0.25 -32.72 -16.07
CA ILE A 126 0.50 -31.97 -15.06
C ILE A 126 0.06 -32.37 -13.63
N THR A 127 -1.26 -32.52 -13.42
CA THR A 127 -1.79 -32.94 -12.11
C THR A 127 -1.39 -34.37 -11.75
N GLN A 128 -1.36 -35.30 -12.71
CA GLN A 128 -0.84 -36.65 -12.50
C GLN A 128 0.64 -36.66 -12.10
N LEU A 129 1.47 -35.81 -12.73
CA LEU A 129 2.86 -35.63 -12.30
C LEU A 129 2.93 -35.15 -10.86
N ALA A 130 2.16 -34.12 -10.51
CA ALA A 130 2.10 -33.56 -9.15
C ALA A 130 1.49 -34.52 -8.10
N SER A 131 0.72 -35.53 -8.52
CA SER A 131 0.16 -36.58 -7.65
C SER A 131 0.98 -37.88 -7.65
N SER A 132 2.07 -37.96 -8.41
CA SER A 132 2.97 -39.11 -8.38
C SER A 132 3.59 -39.28 -6.99
N SER A 133 4.15 -40.45 -6.68
CA SER A 133 4.66 -40.76 -5.34
C SER A 133 5.62 -39.67 -4.83
N SER A 134 5.44 -39.26 -3.58
CA SER A 134 5.99 -38.04 -2.97
C SER A 134 7.52 -37.92 -3.00
N ASN A 135 8.22 -39.02 -3.25
CA ASN A 135 9.69 -39.10 -3.31
C ASN A 135 10.24 -39.16 -4.75
N THR A 136 9.40 -39.00 -5.78
CA THR A 136 9.86 -38.99 -7.17
C THR A 136 10.21 -37.58 -7.64
N PRO A 137 11.24 -37.40 -8.48
CA PRO A 137 11.55 -36.10 -9.09
C PRO A 137 10.36 -35.55 -9.89
N SER A 138 9.56 -36.45 -10.49
CA SER A 138 8.32 -36.11 -11.21
C SER A 138 7.28 -35.40 -10.35
N ASN A 139 7.15 -35.76 -9.06
CA ASN A 139 6.23 -35.10 -8.13
C ASN A 139 6.57 -33.62 -7.95
N LEU A 140 7.82 -33.34 -7.62
CA LEU A 140 8.31 -31.97 -7.41
C LEU A 140 8.23 -31.15 -8.69
N VAL A 141 8.58 -31.73 -9.84
CA VAL A 141 8.47 -31.09 -11.16
C VAL A 141 7.02 -30.73 -11.48
N GLY A 142 6.08 -31.65 -11.23
CA GLY A 142 4.65 -31.41 -11.44
C GLY A 142 4.12 -30.25 -10.59
N ILE A 143 4.46 -30.21 -9.31
CA ILE A 143 4.04 -29.14 -8.39
C ILE A 143 4.64 -27.79 -8.78
N LYS A 144 5.94 -27.74 -9.09
CA LYS A 144 6.61 -26.53 -9.58
C LYS A 144 6.02 -26.03 -10.90
N LEU A 145 5.65 -26.95 -11.79
CA LEU A 145 5.02 -26.61 -13.07
C LEU A 145 3.60 -26.08 -12.88
N LEU A 146 2.81 -26.63 -11.95
CA LEU A 146 1.50 -26.06 -11.59
C LEU A 146 1.65 -24.64 -11.06
N LEU A 147 2.58 -24.42 -10.13
CA LEU A 147 2.87 -23.09 -9.60
C LEU A 147 3.25 -22.11 -10.72
N ALA A 148 4.25 -22.46 -11.54
CA ALA A 148 4.69 -21.61 -12.64
C ALA A 148 3.56 -21.34 -13.65
N PHE A 149 2.75 -22.35 -13.97
CA PHE A 149 1.60 -22.22 -14.87
C PHE A 149 0.54 -21.27 -14.30
N VAL A 150 0.13 -21.42 -13.04
CA VAL A 150 -0.85 -20.52 -12.42
C VAL A 150 -0.32 -19.10 -12.32
N THR A 151 0.93 -18.90 -11.88
CA THR A 151 1.57 -17.57 -11.83
C THR A 151 1.59 -16.90 -13.19
N GLU A 152 1.95 -17.66 -14.24
CA GLU A 152 2.00 -17.16 -15.60
C GLU A 152 0.58 -16.82 -16.11
N MET A 153 -0.43 -17.63 -15.79
CA MET A 153 -1.81 -17.39 -16.20
C MET A 153 -2.49 -16.24 -15.45
N ARG A 154 -2.10 -15.97 -14.20
CA ARG A 154 -2.59 -14.83 -13.40
C ARG A 154 -2.12 -13.49 -13.98
N GLY A 155 -0.89 -13.45 -14.51
CA GLY A 155 -0.31 -12.26 -15.12
C GLY A 155 0.29 -11.27 -14.11
N ALA A 156 0.77 -11.77 -12.97
CA ALA A 156 1.19 -10.98 -11.80
C ALA A 156 2.36 -9.99 -12.00
N SER A 157 2.93 -9.86 -13.22
CA SER A 157 3.85 -8.76 -13.50
C SER A 157 3.85 -8.32 -14.97
N ASP A 158 3.89 -6.99 -15.17
CA ASP A 158 4.08 -6.37 -16.49
C ASP A 158 5.33 -6.89 -17.21
N LYS A 159 6.37 -7.25 -16.45
CA LYS A 159 7.62 -7.80 -17.00
C LYS A 159 7.43 -9.19 -17.63
N LYS A 160 6.61 -10.08 -17.05
CA LYS A 160 6.36 -11.43 -17.60
C LYS A 160 5.41 -11.40 -18.81
N THR A 161 4.37 -10.58 -18.71
CA THR A 161 3.37 -10.37 -19.78
C THR A 161 4.01 -9.85 -21.08
N ARG A 162 5.04 -8.99 -20.96
CA ARG A 162 5.78 -8.43 -22.11
C ARG A 162 6.62 -9.45 -22.89
N ALA A 163 7.05 -10.55 -22.27
CA ALA A 163 7.96 -11.51 -22.92
C ALA A 163 7.31 -12.27 -24.10
N MET A 164 5.98 -12.45 -24.09
CA MET A 164 5.25 -13.14 -25.17
C MET A 164 4.81 -12.20 -26.31
N PHE A 165 5.00 -10.89 -26.16
CA PHE A 165 4.52 -9.86 -27.10
C PHE A 165 3.05 -10.03 -27.50
N GLN A 166 2.20 -10.46 -26.58
CA GLN A 166 0.75 -10.60 -26.79
C GLN A 166 -0.01 -9.42 -26.15
N PRO A 167 -1.17 -9.03 -26.70
CA PRO A 167 -1.99 -7.97 -26.10
C PRO A 167 -2.59 -8.40 -24.77
N VAL A 168 -2.92 -7.43 -23.90
CA VAL A 168 -3.58 -7.69 -22.59
C VAL A 168 -4.83 -8.56 -22.75
N ALA A 169 -5.62 -8.35 -23.81
CA ALA A 169 -6.80 -9.14 -24.13
C ALA A 169 -6.51 -10.65 -24.25
N PHE A 170 -5.38 -11.05 -24.84
CA PHE A 170 -4.95 -12.45 -24.92
C PHE A 170 -4.76 -13.04 -23.51
N HIS A 171 -4.07 -12.31 -22.63
CA HIS A 171 -3.81 -12.75 -21.27
C HIS A 171 -5.10 -12.85 -20.44
N THR A 172 -5.99 -11.87 -20.57
CA THR A 172 -7.32 -11.89 -19.97
C THR A 172 -8.12 -13.11 -20.43
N SER A 173 -8.12 -13.42 -21.74
CA SER A 173 -8.79 -14.61 -22.27
C SER A 173 -8.18 -15.92 -21.78
N CYS A 174 -6.85 -16.01 -21.66
CA CYS A 174 -6.19 -17.18 -21.08
C CYS A 174 -6.63 -17.42 -19.63
N ARG A 175 -6.60 -16.36 -18.81
CA ARG A 175 -7.06 -16.39 -17.42
C ARG A 175 -8.50 -16.89 -17.32
N GLN A 176 -9.41 -16.31 -18.10
CA GLN A 176 -10.83 -16.71 -18.15
C GLN A 176 -11.03 -18.16 -18.59
N ALA A 177 -10.27 -18.62 -19.59
CA ALA A 177 -10.32 -20.00 -20.02
C ALA A 177 -9.89 -20.97 -18.90
N LEU A 178 -8.83 -20.65 -18.14
CA LEU A 178 -8.41 -21.50 -17.01
C LEU A 178 -9.42 -21.51 -15.87
N GLU A 179 -10.03 -20.36 -15.54
CA GLU A 179 -11.11 -20.27 -14.54
C GLU A 179 -12.26 -21.21 -14.87
N LYS A 180 -12.61 -21.33 -16.16
CA LYS A 180 -13.66 -22.23 -16.64
C LYS A 180 -13.20 -23.69 -16.63
N ASP A 181 -12.04 -23.96 -17.22
CA ASP A 181 -11.66 -25.29 -17.71
C ASP A 181 -10.85 -26.12 -16.70
N GLY A 182 -10.35 -25.55 -15.59
CA GLY A 182 -9.57 -26.37 -14.64
C GLY A 182 -9.03 -25.75 -13.36
N LEU A 183 -9.20 -24.46 -13.11
CA LEU A 183 -8.63 -23.82 -11.90
C LEU A 183 -9.12 -24.48 -10.59
N VAL A 184 -10.40 -24.89 -10.54
CA VAL A 184 -10.97 -25.62 -9.39
C VAL A 184 -10.27 -26.98 -9.16
N GLN A 185 -9.86 -27.67 -10.23
CA GLN A 185 -9.15 -28.96 -10.12
C GLN A 185 -7.74 -28.76 -9.54
N ILE A 186 -7.07 -27.66 -9.91
CA ILE A 186 -5.76 -27.30 -9.37
C ILE A 186 -5.88 -27.00 -7.86
N LEU A 187 -6.92 -26.26 -7.45
CA LEU A 187 -7.21 -26.05 -6.02
C LEU A 187 -7.45 -27.38 -5.30
N ALA A 188 -8.33 -28.23 -5.82
CA ALA A 188 -8.66 -29.51 -5.20
C ALA A 188 -7.40 -30.35 -4.95
N LEU A 189 -6.48 -30.35 -5.93
CA LEU A 189 -5.18 -31.00 -5.78
C LEU A 189 -4.30 -30.32 -4.73
N ALA A 190 -4.21 -28.98 -4.71
CA ALA A 190 -3.40 -28.27 -3.72
C ALA A 190 -3.88 -28.56 -2.28
N VAL A 191 -5.20 -28.55 -2.04
CA VAL A 191 -5.81 -28.92 -0.75
C VAL A 191 -5.53 -30.38 -0.41
N HIS A 192 -5.64 -31.29 -1.38
CA HIS A 192 -5.29 -32.70 -1.18
C HIS A 192 -3.81 -32.87 -0.78
N LEU A 193 -2.88 -32.19 -1.47
CA LEU A 193 -1.45 -32.27 -1.18
C LEU A 193 -1.14 -31.70 0.22
N ILE A 194 -1.71 -30.57 0.61
CA ILE A 194 -1.51 -30.00 1.95
C ILE A 194 -1.98 -30.97 3.04
N THR A 195 -3.14 -31.60 2.84
CA THR A 195 -3.72 -32.53 3.82
C THR A 195 -2.98 -33.87 3.92
N HIS A 196 -2.36 -34.33 2.82
CA HIS A 196 -1.64 -35.61 2.76
C HIS A 196 -0.11 -35.47 2.87
N GLN A 197 0.39 -34.24 2.99
CA GLN A 197 1.80 -33.87 3.23
C GLN A 197 2.82 -34.57 2.30
N PRO A 198 3.08 -34.04 1.09
CA PRO A 198 4.18 -34.51 0.23
C PRO A 198 5.55 -34.27 0.88
N SER A 199 6.63 -34.53 0.14
CA SER A 199 7.98 -34.24 0.63
C SER A 199 8.10 -32.77 1.08
N PRO A 200 8.94 -32.48 2.10
CA PRO A 200 9.07 -31.13 2.66
C PRO A 200 9.35 -30.07 1.58
N GLN A 201 10.23 -30.36 0.62
CA GLN A 201 10.56 -29.47 -0.51
C GLN A 201 9.38 -29.21 -1.45
N ALA A 202 8.51 -30.21 -1.66
CA ALA A 202 7.32 -30.08 -2.47
C ALA A 202 6.26 -29.22 -1.77
N LEU A 203 6.08 -29.42 -0.46
CA LEU A 203 5.05 -28.75 0.34
C LEU A 203 5.18 -27.22 0.32
N GLU A 204 6.42 -26.69 0.36
CA GLU A 204 6.69 -25.25 0.20
C GLU A 204 6.06 -24.69 -1.09
N HIS A 205 6.24 -25.41 -2.20
CA HIS A 205 5.69 -25.00 -3.51
C HIS A 205 4.17 -25.16 -3.58
N VAL A 206 3.59 -26.06 -2.78
CA VAL A 206 2.13 -26.18 -2.65
C VAL A 206 1.55 -24.99 -1.89
N TYR A 207 2.23 -24.47 -0.86
CA TYR A 207 1.80 -23.22 -0.19
C TYR A 207 1.91 -22.02 -1.13
N LEU A 208 3.01 -21.87 -1.87
CA LEU A 208 3.14 -20.83 -2.90
C LEU A 208 2.05 -20.94 -3.97
N LEU A 209 1.72 -22.16 -4.42
CA LEU A 209 0.62 -22.40 -5.35
C LEU A 209 -0.72 -21.95 -4.75
N THR A 210 -0.94 -22.22 -3.47
CA THR A 210 -2.16 -21.81 -2.75
C THR A 210 -2.27 -20.30 -2.65
N VAL A 211 -1.15 -19.60 -2.40
CA VAL A 211 -1.09 -18.12 -2.44
C VAL A 211 -1.50 -17.62 -3.83
N GLU A 212 -0.88 -18.12 -4.90
CA GLU A 212 -1.20 -17.70 -6.28
C GLU A 212 -2.65 -17.99 -6.67
N LEU A 213 -3.21 -19.10 -6.19
CA LEU A 213 -4.61 -19.48 -6.37
C LEU A 213 -5.58 -18.55 -5.64
N LEU A 214 -5.26 -18.11 -4.42
CA LEU A 214 -6.09 -17.17 -3.67
C LEU A 214 -5.98 -15.75 -4.22
N GLN A 215 -4.76 -15.30 -4.54
CA GLN A 215 -4.50 -14.02 -5.19
C GLN A 215 -5.09 -13.93 -6.60
N TRP A 216 -5.53 -15.07 -7.17
CA TRP A 216 -6.34 -15.09 -8.38
C TRP A 216 -7.62 -14.25 -8.27
N PHE A 217 -8.13 -14.03 -7.06
CA PHE A 217 -9.36 -13.28 -6.83
C PHE A 217 -9.12 -11.86 -6.31
N GLU A 218 -7.88 -11.42 -6.20
CA GLU A 218 -7.58 -10.02 -5.90
C GLU A 218 -8.15 -9.13 -6.99
N ALA A 219 -8.80 -8.04 -6.55
CA ALA A 219 -9.37 -7.06 -7.44
C ALA A 219 -8.24 -6.25 -8.12
N PRO A 220 -8.50 -5.64 -9.29
CA PRO A 220 -7.56 -4.70 -9.92
C PRO A 220 -7.19 -3.55 -8.96
N CYS A 221 -6.06 -2.89 -9.20
CA CYS A 221 -5.52 -1.82 -8.34
C CYS A 221 -6.51 -0.71 -7.97
N ASP A 222 -7.58 -0.50 -8.75
CA ASP A 222 -8.59 0.53 -8.50
C ASP A 222 -9.65 0.13 -7.45
N SER A 223 -9.60 -1.11 -6.94
CA SER A 223 -10.52 -1.57 -5.89
C SER A 223 -9.93 -1.33 -4.51
N THR A 224 -10.64 -0.55 -3.69
CA THR A 224 -10.30 -0.30 -2.29
C THR A 224 -10.54 -1.52 -1.37
N SER A 225 -11.23 -2.56 -1.85
CA SER A 225 -11.57 -3.72 -1.02
C SER A 225 -10.45 -4.76 -0.99
N ILE A 226 -10.04 -5.08 0.24
CA ILE A 226 -9.04 -6.10 0.57
C ILE A 226 -9.62 -7.53 0.64
N LEU A 227 -10.93 -7.69 0.42
CA LEU A 227 -11.65 -8.96 0.55
C LEU A 227 -11.73 -9.71 -0.78
N LEU A 228 -11.62 -11.03 -0.70
CA LEU A 228 -11.59 -11.93 -1.86
C LEU A 228 -12.96 -12.54 -2.11
N ALA A 229 -13.61 -12.10 -3.20
CA ALA A 229 -14.84 -12.72 -3.71
C ALA A 229 -14.49 -13.97 -4.54
N VAL A 230 -14.33 -15.09 -3.83
CA VAL A 230 -13.93 -16.39 -4.41
C VAL A 230 -15.11 -17.08 -5.12
N ASP A 231 -14.81 -17.85 -6.16
CA ASP A 231 -15.78 -18.66 -6.89
C ASP A 231 -16.45 -19.72 -5.98
N ALA A 232 -17.77 -19.79 -5.96
CA ALA A 232 -18.54 -20.75 -5.16
C ALA A 232 -18.16 -22.23 -5.39
N ARG A 233 -17.62 -22.58 -6.57
CA ARG A 233 -17.13 -23.93 -6.88
C ARG A 233 -15.96 -24.35 -5.97
N TRP A 234 -15.31 -23.41 -5.29
CA TRP A 234 -14.20 -23.67 -4.37
C TRP A 234 -14.68 -24.09 -2.97
N LYS A 235 -15.98 -23.94 -2.67
CA LYS A 235 -16.58 -24.25 -1.37
C LYS A 235 -16.19 -25.63 -0.79
N PRO A 236 -16.22 -26.75 -1.55
CA PRO A 236 -15.92 -28.07 -1.01
C PRO A 236 -14.48 -28.23 -0.52
N TYR A 237 -13.59 -27.29 -0.85
CA TYR A 237 -12.16 -27.38 -0.59
C TYR A 237 -11.69 -26.28 0.35
N LEU A 238 -12.09 -25.02 0.11
CA LEU A 238 -11.48 -23.86 0.75
C LEU A 238 -12.08 -23.52 2.11
N VAL A 239 -13.41 -23.62 2.26
CA VAL A 239 -14.13 -23.22 3.48
C VAL A 239 -14.44 -24.41 4.39
N GLN A 240 -13.56 -25.42 4.37
CA GLN A 240 -13.65 -26.60 5.21
C GLN A 240 -12.85 -26.42 6.50
N ALA A 241 -13.44 -26.72 7.65
CA ALA A 241 -12.76 -26.61 8.95
C ALA A 241 -11.46 -27.42 9.01
N SER A 242 -11.45 -28.61 8.41
CA SER A 242 -10.27 -29.49 8.35
C SER A 242 -9.12 -28.86 7.56
N PHE A 243 -9.42 -28.13 6.49
CA PHE A 243 -8.40 -27.45 5.70
C PHE A 243 -7.80 -26.28 6.47
N VAL A 244 -8.64 -25.42 7.08
CA VAL A 244 -8.20 -24.31 7.93
C VAL A 244 -7.31 -24.83 9.07
N GLN A 245 -7.75 -25.89 9.75
CA GLN A 245 -6.99 -26.54 10.82
C GLN A 245 -5.63 -27.08 10.33
N ALA A 246 -5.59 -27.70 9.14
CA ALA A 246 -4.35 -28.22 8.57
C ALA A 246 -3.33 -27.10 8.27
N ILE A 247 -3.77 -25.92 7.82
CA ILE A 247 -2.88 -24.77 7.59
C ILE A 247 -2.33 -24.24 8.92
N PHE A 248 -3.17 -24.07 9.95
CA PHE A 248 -2.69 -23.66 11.27
C PHE A 248 -1.73 -24.69 11.88
N GLN A 249 -2.02 -25.99 11.74
CA GLN A 249 -1.12 -27.05 12.21
C GLN A 249 0.22 -27.03 11.45
N ALA A 250 0.21 -26.77 10.15
CA ALA A 250 1.43 -26.61 9.38
C ALA A 250 2.23 -25.39 9.87
N TYR A 251 1.54 -24.28 10.14
CA TYR A 251 2.18 -23.08 10.68
C TYR A 251 2.86 -23.36 12.01
N THR A 252 2.15 -23.97 12.97
CA THR A 252 2.71 -24.27 14.30
C THR A 252 3.90 -25.22 14.21
N THR A 253 3.86 -26.18 13.28
CA THR A 253 4.95 -27.15 13.05
C THR A 253 6.19 -26.48 12.44
N HIS A 254 6.01 -25.54 11.51
CA HIS A 254 7.10 -24.92 10.74
C HIS A 254 7.37 -23.46 11.13
N ARG A 255 6.86 -23.03 12.29
CA ARG A 255 6.86 -21.63 12.72
C ARG A 255 8.25 -20.99 12.70
N SER A 256 9.26 -21.73 13.17
CA SER A 256 10.66 -21.30 13.26
C SER A 256 11.41 -21.32 11.92
N HIS A 257 10.82 -21.89 10.87
CA HIS A 257 11.46 -21.99 9.56
C HIS A 257 11.19 -20.72 8.73
N GLY A 258 12.20 -19.85 8.58
CA GLY A 258 12.02 -18.47 8.08
C GLY A 258 11.20 -18.33 6.79
N LEU A 259 11.55 -19.05 5.72
CA LEU A 259 10.86 -18.91 4.42
C LEU A 259 9.45 -19.54 4.41
N TRP A 260 9.27 -20.63 5.16
CA TRP A 260 8.05 -21.42 5.13
C TRP A 260 6.98 -20.79 6.02
N SER A 261 7.37 -20.32 7.20
CA SER A 261 6.47 -19.68 8.13
C SER A 261 5.83 -18.44 7.49
N HIS A 262 6.60 -17.63 6.78
CA HIS A 262 6.05 -16.49 6.04
C HIS A 262 5.06 -16.93 4.96
N THR A 263 5.42 -17.90 4.11
CA THR A 263 4.50 -18.38 3.05
C THR A 263 3.19 -18.93 3.61
N ILE A 264 3.25 -19.67 4.72
CA ILE A 264 2.04 -20.20 5.39
C ILE A 264 1.20 -19.07 6.00
N ARG A 265 1.82 -18.03 6.60
CA ARG A 265 1.09 -16.84 7.08
C ARG A 265 0.41 -16.10 5.94
N GLN A 266 1.04 -15.98 4.78
CA GLN A 266 0.41 -15.39 3.59
C GLN A 266 -0.83 -16.18 3.14
N VAL A 267 -0.79 -17.52 3.21
CA VAL A 267 -2.01 -18.33 3.00
C VAL A 267 -3.08 -18.00 4.05
N LEU A 268 -2.73 -17.91 5.34
CA LEU A 268 -3.69 -17.56 6.41
C LEU A 268 -4.32 -16.17 6.21
N ILE A 269 -3.54 -15.17 5.83
CA ILE A 269 -4.02 -13.80 5.55
C ILE A 269 -5.01 -13.80 4.38
N LEU A 270 -4.70 -14.54 3.31
CA LEU A 270 -5.58 -14.65 2.15
C LEU A 270 -6.86 -15.45 2.47
N LEU A 271 -6.77 -16.50 3.31
CA LEU A 271 -7.96 -17.20 3.83
C LEU A 271 -8.84 -16.27 4.67
N ALA A 272 -8.26 -15.44 5.54
CA ALA A 272 -8.99 -14.44 6.31
C ALA A 272 -9.63 -13.35 5.43
N SER A 273 -9.20 -13.21 4.17
CA SER A 273 -9.77 -12.28 3.20
C SER A 273 -10.98 -12.86 2.45
N VAL A 274 -11.21 -14.17 2.48
CA VAL A 274 -12.33 -14.80 1.76
C VAL A 274 -13.67 -14.29 2.31
N THR A 275 -14.54 -13.82 1.41
CA THR A 275 -15.82 -13.19 1.78
C THR A 275 -17.01 -13.81 1.05
N GLY A 276 -18.22 -13.70 1.62
CA GLY A 276 -19.48 -14.11 1.00
C GLY A 276 -19.99 -13.14 -0.09
N ARG A 277 -19.26 -12.04 -0.36
CA ARG A 277 -19.61 -11.13 -1.46
C ARG A 277 -19.58 -11.88 -2.79
N ARG A 278 -20.62 -11.69 -3.60
CA ARG A 278 -20.69 -12.28 -4.95
C ARG A 278 -19.69 -11.58 -5.86
N ARG A 279 -18.89 -12.36 -6.58
CA ARG A 279 -18.01 -11.81 -7.62
C ARG A 279 -18.86 -11.15 -8.70
N ARG A 280 -18.69 -9.84 -8.91
CA ARG A 280 -19.25 -9.17 -10.09
C ARG A 280 -18.56 -9.75 -11.31
N SER A 281 -19.31 -10.43 -12.17
CA SER A 281 -18.80 -10.90 -13.45
C SER A 281 -18.34 -9.68 -14.25
N LEU A 282 -17.06 -9.62 -14.62
CA LEU A 282 -16.53 -8.64 -15.58
C LEU A 282 -17.17 -8.78 -16.98
N HIS A 283 -17.99 -9.81 -17.19
CA HIS A 283 -18.76 -10.00 -18.42
C HIS A 283 -20.21 -9.54 -18.25
N VAL A 284 -20.58 -8.53 -19.03
CA VAL A 284 -21.96 -8.05 -19.27
C VAL A 284 -22.84 -9.12 -19.96
N LEU A 285 -22.27 -10.24 -20.43
CA LEU A 285 -22.98 -11.27 -21.21
C LEU A 285 -23.10 -12.65 -20.55
N SER A 286 -22.69 -12.80 -19.29
CA SER A 286 -22.81 -14.06 -18.53
C SER A 286 -23.96 -13.97 -17.52
N ASN A 287 -25.12 -14.53 -17.87
CA ASN A 287 -26.29 -14.66 -16.98
C ASN A 287 -26.10 -15.65 -15.80
N VAL A 288 -24.88 -16.14 -15.57
CA VAL A 288 -24.58 -16.98 -14.40
C VAL A 288 -24.35 -16.06 -13.21
N VAL A 289 -25.37 -15.91 -12.37
CA VAL A 289 -25.21 -15.30 -11.03
C VAL A 289 -24.23 -16.19 -10.27
N ALA A 290 -22.98 -15.75 -10.10
CA ALA A 290 -22.03 -16.44 -9.25
C ALA A 290 -22.61 -16.52 -7.84
N GLY A 291 -22.77 -17.74 -7.32
CA GLY A 291 -23.20 -17.96 -5.94
C GLY A 291 -22.16 -17.42 -4.95
N SER A 292 -22.58 -17.28 -3.69
CA SER A 292 -21.64 -17.08 -2.58
C SER A 292 -20.86 -18.37 -2.34
N ILE A 293 -19.60 -18.27 -1.89
CA ILE A 293 -18.83 -19.42 -1.41
C ILE A 293 -19.41 -19.99 -0.11
N PHE A 294 -20.08 -19.14 0.69
CA PHE A 294 -20.79 -19.54 1.90
C PHE A 294 -22.28 -19.74 1.65
N ASP A 295 -22.83 -20.79 2.25
CA ASP A 295 -24.25 -21.16 2.13
C ASP A 295 -25.18 -20.21 2.89
N SER A 296 -24.70 -19.64 3.99
CA SER A 296 -25.42 -18.69 4.85
C SER A 296 -24.44 -17.70 5.51
N PRO A 297 -24.92 -16.56 6.03
CA PRO A 297 -24.12 -15.69 6.89
C PRO A 297 -23.52 -16.45 8.09
N ASP A 298 -24.28 -17.34 8.73
CA ASP A 298 -23.80 -18.15 9.86
C ASP A 298 -22.62 -19.05 9.48
N HIS A 299 -22.63 -19.63 8.27
CA HIS A 299 -21.49 -20.40 7.77
C HIS A 299 -20.26 -19.50 7.57
N HIS A 300 -20.44 -18.27 7.08
CA HIS A 300 -19.35 -17.31 6.96
C HIS A 300 -18.81 -16.89 8.33
N VAL A 301 -19.68 -16.61 9.31
CA VAL A 301 -19.29 -16.32 10.70
C VAL A 301 -18.50 -17.49 11.29
N ALA A 302 -18.98 -18.73 11.14
CA ALA A 302 -18.26 -19.90 11.63
C ALA A 302 -16.85 -20.03 11.03
N TYR A 303 -16.72 -19.79 9.73
CA TYR A 303 -15.43 -19.82 9.02
C TYR A 303 -14.44 -18.77 9.56
N ILE A 304 -14.87 -17.52 9.71
CA ILE A 304 -14.03 -16.44 10.24
C ILE A 304 -13.67 -16.71 11.71
N THR A 305 -14.60 -17.25 12.50
CA THR A 305 -14.34 -17.68 13.90
C THR A 305 -13.25 -18.75 13.98
N TRP A 306 -13.23 -19.74 13.07
CA TRP A 306 -12.16 -20.74 13.03
C TRP A 306 -10.79 -20.11 12.77
N ILE A 307 -10.72 -19.14 11.85
CA ILE A 307 -9.48 -18.43 11.55
C ILE A 307 -9.04 -17.58 12.74
N PHE A 308 -9.96 -16.82 13.33
CA PHE A 308 -9.67 -15.99 14.50
C PHE A 308 -9.15 -16.83 15.66
N HIS A 309 -9.80 -17.95 15.99
CA HIS A 309 -9.34 -18.86 17.05
C HIS A 309 -7.95 -19.45 16.77
N GLY A 310 -7.66 -19.82 15.51
CA GLY A 310 -6.31 -20.26 15.13
C GLY A 310 -5.27 -19.15 15.27
N ALA A 311 -5.65 -17.92 14.95
CA ALA A 311 -4.79 -16.74 15.01
C ALA A 311 -4.43 -16.34 16.46
N LEU A 312 -5.35 -16.51 17.42
CA LEU A 312 -5.12 -16.21 18.85
C LEU A 312 -3.84 -16.88 19.40
N PHE A 313 -3.54 -18.11 18.96
CA PHE A 313 -2.29 -18.77 19.37
C PHE A 313 -1.06 -17.98 18.93
N ILE A 314 -1.07 -17.50 17.68
CA ILE A 314 0.03 -16.75 17.06
C ILE A 314 0.18 -15.39 17.74
N PHE A 315 -0.95 -14.69 17.91
CA PHE A 315 -1.07 -13.39 18.56
C PHE A 315 -0.48 -13.33 19.96
N HIS A 316 -0.70 -14.38 20.76
CA HIS A 316 -0.31 -14.41 22.16
C HIS A 316 1.08 -15.05 22.40
N HIS A 317 1.74 -15.58 21.37
CA HIS A 317 3.02 -16.28 21.55
C HIS A 317 4.03 -15.99 20.43
N PRO A 318 4.34 -14.74 20.04
CA PRO A 318 5.22 -14.45 18.90
C PRO A 318 6.64 -15.03 19.06
N LEU A 319 7.32 -15.35 17.96
CA LEU A 319 8.70 -15.86 17.99
C LEU A 319 9.73 -14.76 18.29
N PRO A 320 10.72 -15.01 19.16
CA PRO A 320 11.77 -14.02 19.44
C PRO A 320 12.63 -13.64 18.22
N SER A 321 12.96 -14.61 17.35
CA SER A 321 13.93 -14.41 16.26
C SER A 321 13.34 -13.88 14.94
N ASN A 322 12.03 -13.61 14.88
CA ASN A 322 11.35 -13.03 13.72
C ASN A 322 10.09 -12.24 14.15
N VAL A 323 10.12 -11.67 15.37
CA VAL A 323 8.96 -11.05 15.99
C VAL A 323 8.34 -9.98 15.09
N GLU A 324 9.16 -9.16 14.45
CA GLU A 324 8.75 -8.03 13.62
C GLU A 324 7.85 -8.48 12.46
N ARG A 325 8.37 -9.36 11.59
CA ARG A 325 7.61 -9.87 10.42
C ARG A 325 6.38 -10.66 10.84
N GLU A 326 6.48 -11.46 11.89
CA GLU A 326 5.34 -12.23 12.38
C GLU A 326 4.24 -11.32 12.91
N VAL A 327 4.58 -10.28 13.67
CA VAL A 327 3.62 -9.30 14.20
C VAL A 327 3.00 -8.46 13.08
N ILE A 328 3.76 -8.03 12.07
CA ILE A 328 3.21 -7.31 10.91
C ILE A 328 2.22 -8.19 10.14
N ASP A 329 2.60 -9.45 9.84
CA ASP A 329 1.71 -10.42 9.21
C ASP A 329 0.43 -10.65 10.06
N MET A 330 0.54 -10.58 11.39
CA MET A 330 -0.61 -10.66 12.30
C MET A 330 -1.49 -9.41 12.27
N CYS A 331 -0.92 -8.21 12.14
CA CYS A 331 -1.68 -6.99 11.94
C CYS A 331 -2.49 -7.06 10.64
N GLN A 332 -1.87 -7.56 9.56
CA GLN A 332 -2.56 -7.80 8.29
C GLN A 332 -3.69 -8.81 8.45
N LEU A 333 -3.45 -9.94 9.12
CA LEU A 333 -4.47 -10.96 9.40
C LEU A 333 -5.67 -10.37 10.15
N THR A 334 -5.42 -9.61 11.21
CA THR A 334 -6.45 -8.92 12.01
C THR A 334 -7.25 -7.94 11.17
N TYR A 335 -6.60 -7.15 10.33
CA TYR A 335 -7.27 -6.22 9.41
C TYR A 335 -8.23 -6.95 8.45
N ARG A 336 -7.83 -8.11 7.90
CA ARG A 336 -8.71 -8.94 7.06
C ARG A 336 -9.91 -9.49 7.82
N LEU A 337 -9.71 -9.96 9.06
CA LEU A 337 -10.78 -10.47 9.92
C LEU A 337 -11.80 -9.37 10.26
N VAL A 338 -11.34 -8.19 10.65
CA VAL A 338 -12.18 -7.01 10.94
C VAL A 338 -12.98 -6.56 9.71
N SER A 339 -12.35 -6.55 8.54
CA SER A 339 -13.00 -6.20 7.28
C SER A 339 -14.08 -7.21 6.86
N ASN A 340 -13.86 -8.49 7.12
CA ASN A 340 -14.88 -9.51 6.89
C ASN A 340 -16.03 -9.42 7.90
N TRP A 341 -15.70 -9.23 9.18
CA TRP A 341 -16.67 -9.11 10.26
C TRP A 341 -17.62 -7.91 10.08
N SER A 342 -17.07 -6.74 9.76
CA SER A 342 -17.86 -5.52 9.49
C SER A 342 -18.83 -5.69 8.31
N SER A 343 -18.53 -6.59 7.37
CA SER A 343 -19.44 -6.94 6.28
C SER A 343 -20.59 -7.87 6.71
N LEU A 344 -20.46 -8.56 7.85
CA LEU A 344 -21.43 -9.50 8.40
C LEU A 344 -22.32 -8.88 9.49
N ASN A 345 -21.83 -7.88 10.22
CA ASN A 345 -22.51 -7.24 11.35
C ASN A 345 -22.94 -8.24 12.45
N ASP A 346 -22.15 -9.30 12.68
CA ASP A 346 -22.45 -10.32 13.70
C ASP A 346 -21.93 -9.90 15.09
N PRO A 347 -22.75 -9.85 16.14
CA PRO A 347 -22.30 -9.35 17.45
C PRO A 347 -21.33 -10.30 18.18
N ALA A 348 -21.26 -11.59 17.84
CA ALA A 348 -20.50 -12.57 18.62
C ALA A 348 -18.98 -12.38 18.51
N LEU A 349 -18.50 -11.84 17.38
CA LEU A 349 -17.08 -11.58 17.14
C LEU A 349 -16.66 -10.12 17.40
N ALA A 350 -17.61 -9.23 17.71
CA ALA A 350 -17.36 -7.79 17.84
C ALA A 350 -16.32 -7.48 18.92
N ASP A 351 -16.62 -7.81 20.17
CA ASP A 351 -15.75 -7.49 21.31
C ASP A 351 -14.40 -8.23 21.25
N PRO A 352 -14.32 -9.53 20.89
CA PRO A 352 -13.04 -10.22 20.74
C PRO A 352 -12.13 -9.58 19.69
N LEU A 353 -12.67 -9.15 18.54
CA LEU A 353 -11.87 -8.50 17.49
C LEU A 353 -11.41 -7.11 17.91
N VAL A 354 -12.28 -6.31 18.53
CA VAL A 354 -11.92 -4.98 19.05
C VAL A 354 -10.80 -5.09 20.09
N SER A 355 -10.93 -6.06 21.01
CA SER A 355 -9.92 -6.35 22.02
C SER A 355 -8.57 -6.70 21.38
N GLU A 356 -8.57 -7.53 20.34
CA GLU A 356 -7.34 -7.96 19.67
C GLU A 356 -6.67 -6.83 18.88
N VAL A 357 -7.45 -6.01 18.16
CA VAL A 357 -6.94 -4.81 17.47
C VAL A 357 -6.29 -3.85 18.46
N ALA A 358 -6.94 -3.60 19.60
CA ALA A 358 -6.42 -2.74 20.64
C ALA A 358 -5.15 -3.32 21.29
N ARG A 359 -5.15 -4.61 21.60
CA ARG A 359 -4.00 -5.29 22.18
C ARG A 359 -2.77 -5.23 21.28
N LEU A 360 -2.92 -5.51 19.98
CA LEU A 360 -1.82 -5.42 19.01
C LEU A 360 -1.34 -3.98 18.83
N SER A 361 -2.27 -3.01 18.76
CA SER A 361 -1.92 -1.57 18.69
C SER A 361 -1.10 -1.14 19.91
N CYS A 362 -1.58 -1.48 21.12
CA CYS A 362 -0.88 -1.20 22.37
C CYS A 362 0.48 -1.90 22.44
N LEU A 363 0.58 -3.15 21.99
CA LEU A 363 1.85 -3.90 21.96
C LEU A 363 2.90 -3.20 21.09
N LEU A 364 2.52 -2.76 19.88
CA LEU A 364 3.41 -2.05 18.97
C LEU A 364 3.83 -0.69 19.53
N LEU A 365 2.88 0.07 20.07
CA LEU A 365 3.14 1.38 20.66
C LEU A 365 4.04 1.28 21.91
N GLN A 366 3.77 0.32 22.80
CA GLN A 366 4.61 0.07 23.97
C GLN A 366 6.01 -0.41 23.56
N SER A 367 6.11 -1.27 22.55
CA SER A 367 7.40 -1.68 22.01
C SER A 367 8.18 -0.50 21.44
N ALA A 368 7.51 0.45 20.76
CA ALA A 368 8.14 1.66 20.24
C ALA A 368 8.60 2.62 21.35
N LEU A 369 7.89 2.66 22.49
CA LEU A 369 8.33 3.39 23.69
C LEU A 369 9.53 2.72 24.37
N GLN A 370 9.63 1.40 24.34
CA GLN A 370 10.74 0.68 24.98
C GLN A 370 12.01 0.61 24.12
N ASP A 371 11.91 0.97 22.83
CA ASP A 371 13.03 0.95 21.90
C ASP A 371 13.94 2.18 22.09
N GLU A 372 15.04 1.97 22.81
CA GLU A 372 16.06 2.97 23.13
C GLU A 372 17.10 3.15 22.01
N GLU A 373 17.31 2.14 21.15
CA GLU A 373 18.45 2.11 20.19
C GLU A 373 18.13 2.79 18.85
N GLY A 374 17.01 3.50 18.74
CA GLY A 374 16.63 4.19 17.50
C GLY A 374 16.39 3.23 16.33
N GLY A 375 15.95 2.00 16.62
CA GLY A 375 15.78 0.93 15.65
C GLY A 375 14.74 1.19 14.55
N GLU A 376 14.71 0.27 13.58
CA GLU A 376 13.82 0.27 12.42
C GLU A 376 12.35 0.55 12.80
N VAL A 377 11.67 1.36 11.99
CA VAL A 377 10.30 1.90 12.21
C VAL A 377 9.20 0.83 12.00
N TRP A 378 9.53 -0.44 12.13
CA TRP A 378 8.65 -1.56 11.82
C TRP A 378 7.40 -1.59 12.71
N GLN A 379 7.48 -1.06 13.95
CA GLN A 379 6.31 -1.00 14.83
C GLN A 379 5.23 -0.10 14.23
N MET A 380 5.64 0.98 13.56
CA MET A 380 4.73 1.90 12.88
C MET A 380 4.17 1.28 11.61
N GLU A 381 4.94 0.46 10.88
CA GLU A 381 4.41 -0.28 9.73
C GLU A 381 3.25 -1.21 10.13
N GLY A 382 3.41 -1.93 11.26
CA GLY A 382 2.34 -2.74 11.82
C GLY A 382 1.14 -1.90 12.28
N LEU A 383 1.42 -0.74 12.89
CA LEU A 383 0.38 0.15 13.39
C LEU A 383 -0.44 0.79 12.27
N ASP A 384 0.20 1.15 11.15
CA ASP A 384 -0.48 1.71 9.98
C ASP A 384 -1.53 0.73 9.43
N VAL A 385 -1.18 -0.56 9.35
CA VAL A 385 -2.14 -1.62 9.00
C VAL A 385 -3.29 -1.71 10.00
N LEU A 386 -3.04 -1.50 11.29
CA LEU A 386 -4.09 -1.48 12.31
C LEU A 386 -4.92 -0.20 12.28
N MET A 387 -4.40 0.93 11.80
CA MET A 387 -5.18 2.15 11.58
C MET A 387 -6.26 1.94 10.51
N ASP A 388 -5.97 1.16 9.48
CA ASP A 388 -6.98 0.72 8.51
C ASP A 388 -8.05 -0.16 9.19
N ALA A 389 -7.64 -1.04 10.11
CA ALA A 389 -8.58 -1.86 10.88
C ALA A 389 -9.46 -1.01 11.81
N TRP A 390 -8.88 -0.03 12.51
CA TRP A 390 -9.62 0.93 13.33
C TRP A 390 -10.62 1.73 12.50
N SER A 391 -10.22 2.19 11.32
CA SER A 391 -11.10 2.90 10.39
C SER A 391 -12.30 2.06 9.99
N VAL A 392 -12.12 0.76 9.74
CA VAL A 392 -13.22 -0.17 9.46
C VAL A 392 -14.12 -0.38 10.69
N LEU A 393 -13.56 -0.47 11.89
CA LEU A 393 -14.34 -0.64 13.13
C LEU A 393 -15.20 0.60 13.46
N THR A 394 -14.71 1.80 13.17
CA THR A 394 -15.37 3.06 13.54
C THR A 394 -16.28 3.60 12.45
N ALA A 395 -16.03 3.27 11.17
CA ALA A 395 -16.80 3.77 10.03
C ALA A 395 -18.33 3.63 10.14
N PRO A 396 -18.91 2.51 10.63
CA PRO A 396 -20.36 2.39 10.75
C PRO A 396 -20.99 3.42 11.69
N PHE A 397 -20.25 3.85 12.71
CA PHE A 397 -20.72 4.82 13.71
C PHE A 397 -20.55 6.25 13.22
N ALA A 398 -19.42 6.54 12.56
CA ALA A 398 -19.18 7.83 11.92
C ALA A 398 -20.22 8.11 10.83
N THR A 399 -20.46 7.15 9.93
CA THR A 399 -21.45 7.30 8.84
C THR A 399 -22.90 7.42 9.34
N ALA A 400 -23.23 6.76 10.45
CA ALA A 400 -24.56 6.85 11.06
C ALA A 400 -24.73 8.05 12.01
N ALA A 401 -23.68 8.85 12.23
CA ALA A 401 -23.63 9.90 13.26
C ALA A 401 -24.04 9.39 14.65
N LEU A 402 -23.61 8.16 15.00
CA LEU A 402 -23.92 7.50 16.27
C LEU A 402 -22.67 7.44 17.16
N PRO A 403 -22.83 7.52 18.49
CA PRO A 403 -21.70 7.27 19.39
C PRO A 403 -21.25 5.80 19.28
N PRO A 404 -19.94 5.53 19.22
CA PRO A 404 -19.44 4.16 19.18
C PRO A 404 -19.76 3.41 20.49
N PRO A 405 -19.85 2.08 20.47
CA PRO A 405 -20.07 1.25 21.65
C PRO A 405 -19.02 1.52 22.76
N PRO A 406 -19.37 1.34 24.04
CA PRO A 406 -18.44 1.54 25.16
C PRO A 406 -17.13 0.75 25.04
N THR A 407 -17.19 -0.45 24.45
CA THR A 407 -16.01 -1.30 24.23
C THR A 407 -15.03 -0.68 23.23
N ILE A 408 -15.53 -0.15 22.12
CA ILE A 408 -14.73 0.59 21.13
C ILE A 408 -14.23 1.91 21.70
N GLN A 409 -15.05 2.64 22.46
CA GLN A 409 -14.63 3.88 23.11
C GLN A 409 -13.47 3.66 24.08
N ALA A 410 -13.59 2.70 25.00
CA ALA A 410 -12.55 2.40 25.97
C ALA A 410 -11.25 1.93 25.29
N ALA A 411 -11.38 1.04 24.29
CA ALA A 411 -10.24 0.50 23.57
C ALA A 411 -9.51 1.57 22.73
N SER A 412 -10.25 2.41 22.01
CA SER A 412 -9.67 3.50 21.21
C SER A 412 -9.02 4.57 22.10
N ALA A 413 -9.62 4.93 23.24
CA ALA A 413 -9.02 5.89 24.17
C ALA A 413 -7.65 5.43 24.69
N GLN A 414 -7.50 4.13 25.00
CA GLN A 414 -6.22 3.55 25.40
C GLN A 414 -5.17 3.65 24.28
N VAL A 415 -5.54 3.29 23.05
CA VAL A 415 -4.64 3.32 21.90
C VAL A 415 -4.22 4.75 21.54
N VAL A 416 -5.17 5.70 21.53
CA VAL A 416 -4.90 7.10 21.23
C VAL A 416 -3.95 7.71 22.26
N ARG A 417 -4.12 7.41 23.55
CA ARG A 417 -3.19 7.86 24.61
C ARG A 417 -1.76 7.41 24.33
N LEU A 418 -1.56 6.11 24.06
CA LEU A 418 -0.24 5.56 23.76
C LEU A 418 0.32 6.10 22.44
N TYR A 419 -0.53 6.29 21.43
CA TYR A 419 -0.13 6.87 20.14
C TYR A 419 0.43 8.27 20.29
N LEU A 420 -0.25 9.13 21.07
CA LEU A 420 0.23 10.47 21.36
C LEU A 420 1.59 10.43 22.08
N GLN A 421 1.74 9.58 23.10
CA GLN A 421 3.02 9.41 23.80
C GLN A 421 4.15 9.00 22.86
N VAL A 422 3.92 8.00 21.99
CA VAL A 422 4.92 7.55 21.00
C VAL A 422 5.29 8.66 20.03
N ARG A 423 4.29 9.34 19.44
CA ARG A 423 4.53 10.38 18.44
C ARG A 423 5.31 11.55 19.00
N LEU A 424 4.99 11.96 20.23
CA LEU A 424 5.72 13.03 20.91
C LEU A 424 7.13 12.60 21.29
N ARG A 425 7.31 11.38 21.78
CA ARG A 425 8.65 10.85 22.07
C ARG A 425 9.52 10.79 20.82
N LEU A 426 8.97 10.31 19.70
CA LEU A 426 9.71 10.26 18.42
C LEU A 426 10.17 11.63 17.96
N VAL A 427 9.40 12.67 18.26
CA VAL A 427 9.76 14.07 18.01
C VAL A 427 10.84 14.59 18.98
N CYS A 428 10.88 14.08 20.21
CA CYS A 428 11.83 14.49 21.26
C CYS A 428 13.15 13.71 21.28
N ARG A 429 13.38 12.75 20.38
CA ARG A 429 14.60 11.90 20.42
C ARG A 429 15.84 12.77 20.16
N SER A 430 16.54 13.15 21.23
CA SER A 430 17.95 13.56 21.21
C SER A 430 18.85 12.33 21.32
N ASP A 431 20.04 12.39 20.71
CA ASP A 431 21.09 11.35 20.87
C ASP A 431 21.58 11.22 22.33
N ASP A 432 21.25 12.17 23.19
CA ASP A 432 21.57 12.13 24.61
C ASP A 432 20.32 11.83 25.44
N ASN A 433 20.41 10.68 26.15
CA ASN A 433 19.58 10.29 27.27
C ASN A 433 19.34 11.48 28.20
N ASP A 434 18.09 11.83 28.49
CA ASP A 434 17.68 12.13 29.86
C ASP A 434 16.15 12.12 30.04
N ALA A 435 15.78 11.41 31.11
CA ALA A 435 14.57 11.48 31.93
C ALA A 435 13.18 11.26 31.29
N GLU A 436 12.60 10.12 31.68
CA GLU A 436 11.17 9.86 31.75
C GLU A 436 10.44 10.98 32.50
N GLU A 437 9.55 11.69 31.81
CA GLU A 437 8.45 12.41 32.46
C GLU A 437 7.14 11.97 31.79
N ASP A 438 6.49 10.99 32.43
CA ASP A 438 5.06 10.70 32.27
C ASP A 438 4.26 11.87 32.90
N GLU A 439 4.19 13.01 32.22
CA GLU A 439 3.26 14.08 32.59
C GLU A 439 1.99 14.02 31.73
N ASP A 440 0.84 14.15 32.39
CA ASP A 440 -0.47 14.15 31.76
C ASP A 440 -0.60 15.38 30.86
N ILE A 441 -0.68 15.09 29.57
CA ILE A 441 -0.64 16.00 28.43
C ILE A 441 -1.78 17.04 28.45
N GLU A 442 -1.46 18.30 28.79
CA GLU A 442 -2.22 19.50 28.39
C GLU A 442 -1.45 20.18 27.21
N LEU A 443 -1.17 19.36 26.18
CA LEU A 443 -0.13 19.55 25.15
C LEU A 443 -0.07 20.90 24.46
N ASN A 444 -1.22 21.44 24.02
CA ASN A 444 -1.23 22.61 23.15
C ASN A 444 -0.74 23.86 23.90
N VAL A 445 -1.12 23.99 25.16
CA VAL A 445 -0.81 25.16 25.99
C VAL A 445 0.59 25.03 26.57
N GLU A 446 0.97 23.84 27.03
CA GLU A 446 2.30 23.56 27.60
C GLU A 446 3.40 23.71 26.55
N THR A 447 3.27 23.07 25.38
CA THR A 447 4.27 23.18 24.30
C THR A 447 4.37 24.61 23.76
N ALA A 448 3.25 25.33 23.68
CA ALA A 448 3.26 26.75 23.31
C ALA A 448 3.97 27.61 24.36
N ASN A 449 3.78 27.33 25.65
CA ASN A 449 4.50 28.00 26.73
C ASN A 449 6.00 27.69 26.69
N GLU A 450 6.38 26.43 26.42
CA GLU A 450 7.78 26.05 26.17
C GLU A 450 8.38 26.83 25.00
N ARG A 451 7.63 27.04 23.91
CA ARG A 451 8.11 27.88 22.80
C ARG A 451 8.35 29.32 23.26
N ARG A 452 7.46 29.87 24.10
CA ARG A 452 7.57 31.24 24.64
C ARG A 452 8.77 31.41 25.60
N THR A 453 9.34 30.35 26.15
CA THR A 453 10.59 30.45 26.92
C THR A 453 11.84 30.52 26.02
N HIS A 454 11.71 30.17 24.74
CA HIS A 454 12.80 30.06 23.77
C HIS A 454 12.91 31.24 22.78
N THR A 455 12.55 32.46 23.22
CA THR A 455 12.47 33.67 22.37
C THR A 455 13.74 34.08 21.60
N THR A 456 14.91 33.54 21.97
CA THR A 456 16.20 33.91 21.36
C THR A 456 16.91 32.76 20.64
N LYS A 457 16.36 31.54 20.65
CA LYS A 457 17.02 30.37 20.05
C LYS A 457 16.95 30.40 18.52
N SER A 458 17.98 29.85 17.87
CA SER A 458 18.03 29.65 16.41
C SER A 458 17.29 28.35 16.04
N LEU A 459 16.88 28.22 14.78
CA LEU A 459 16.39 26.95 14.24
C LEU A 459 17.46 25.83 14.27
N ASP A 460 18.73 26.17 14.40
CA ASP A 460 19.81 25.19 14.58
C ASP A 460 19.82 24.56 15.98
N ASP A 461 19.14 25.19 16.96
CA ASP A 461 19.06 24.68 18.32
C ASP A 461 18.11 23.47 18.39
N GLU A 462 18.67 22.32 18.74
CA GLU A 462 17.96 21.05 18.81
C GLU A 462 16.75 21.07 19.75
N SER A 463 16.92 21.62 20.95
CA SER A 463 15.83 21.69 21.93
C SER A 463 14.69 22.59 21.44
N PHE A 464 14.99 23.64 20.68
CA PHE A 464 13.97 24.47 20.05
C PHE A 464 13.28 23.75 18.88
N ARG A 465 14.02 23.03 18.03
CA ARG A 465 13.43 22.20 16.96
C ARG A 465 12.44 21.19 17.50
N HIS A 466 12.78 20.49 18.60
CA HIS A 466 11.86 19.53 19.22
C HIS A 466 10.54 20.18 19.67
N VAL A 467 10.60 21.39 20.24
CA VAL A 467 9.39 22.14 20.61
C VAL A 467 8.56 22.50 19.37
N LEU A 468 9.20 22.91 18.27
CA LEU A 468 8.52 23.24 17.02
C LEU A 468 7.88 22.01 16.36
N ASP A 469 8.57 20.88 16.34
CA ASP A 469 8.06 19.62 15.79
C ASP A 469 6.92 19.05 16.64
N LYS A 470 6.99 19.19 17.98
CA LYS A 470 5.89 18.80 18.89
C LYS A 470 4.66 19.63 18.56
N LEU A 471 4.85 20.95 18.46
CA LEU A 471 3.77 21.89 18.18
C LEU A 471 3.15 21.61 16.81
N HIS A 472 3.98 21.33 15.79
CA HIS A 472 3.53 20.92 14.47
C HIS A 472 2.63 19.67 14.53
N PHE A 473 3.09 18.59 15.18
CA PHE A 473 2.29 17.36 15.33
C PHE A 473 0.98 17.60 16.07
N VAL A 474 1.03 18.34 17.17
CA VAL A 474 -0.14 18.64 18.01
C VAL A 474 -1.19 19.46 17.26
N ILE A 475 -0.76 20.45 16.47
CA ILE A 475 -1.66 21.27 15.64
C ILE A 475 -2.28 20.42 14.52
N LEU A 476 -1.50 19.55 13.87
CA LEU A 476 -2.00 18.61 12.88
C LEU A 476 -3.04 17.67 13.48
N PHE A 477 -2.70 17.03 14.59
CA PHE A 477 -3.57 16.08 15.29
C PHE A 477 -4.87 16.75 15.76
N THR A 478 -4.78 17.96 16.32
CA THR A 478 -5.96 18.74 16.70
C THR A 478 -6.89 18.95 15.50
N GLY A 479 -6.35 19.39 14.36
CA GLY A 479 -7.12 19.61 13.14
C GLY A 479 -7.79 18.35 12.59
N ILE A 480 -7.12 17.19 12.66
CA ILE A 480 -7.67 15.90 12.22
C ILE A 480 -8.79 15.41 13.15
N VAL A 481 -8.65 15.61 14.46
CA VAL A 481 -9.62 15.10 15.44
C VAL A 481 -10.92 15.89 15.43
N ILE A 482 -10.84 17.22 15.35
CA ILE A 482 -12.04 18.08 15.54
C ILE A 482 -12.70 18.48 14.21
N ALA A 483 -12.12 18.17 13.06
CA ALA A 483 -12.73 18.52 11.77
C ALA A 483 -12.50 17.42 10.74
N ASP A 484 -13.46 17.21 9.83
CA ASP A 484 -13.32 16.31 8.68
C ASP A 484 -12.43 16.91 7.58
N GLU A 485 -12.03 16.10 6.60
CA GLU A 485 -11.28 16.59 5.43
C GLU A 485 -12.12 17.59 4.64
N TYR A 486 -11.50 18.70 4.23
CA TYR A 486 -12.18 19.84 3.58
C TYR A 486 -11.90 19.92 2.08
N LYS A 487 -11.11 18.99 1.52
CA LYS A 487 -10.74 18.98 0.11
C LYS A 487 -11.87 18.39 -0.72
N GLY A 488 -12.43 19.17 -1.64
CA GLY A 488 -13.48 18.76 -2.57
C GLY A 488 -14.92 18.85 -2.03
N GLU A 489 -15.13 18.90 -0.71
CA GLU A 489 -16.45 19.00 -0.07
C GLU A 489 -16.41 19.89 1.18
N LYS A 490 -17.57 20.45 1.58
CA LYS A 490 -17.66 21.20 2.86
C LYS A 490 -17.53 20.22 4.03
N PRO A 491 -16.51 20.34 4.89
CA PRO A 491 -16.38 19.49 6.07
C PRO A 491 -17.53 19.77 7.05
N VAL A 492 -17.97 18.73 7.75
CA VAL A 492 -18.99 18.83 8.81
C VAL A 492 -18.30 18.74 10.17
N VAL A 493 -18.96 19.25 11.22
CA VAL A 493 -18.51 18.98 12.59
C VAL A 493 -18.66 17.48 12.85
N PRO A 494 -17.59 16.78 13.26
CA PRO A 494 -17.71 15.37 13.60
C PRO A 494 -18.76 15.19 14.71
N CYS A 495 -19.69 14.24 14.54
CA CYS A 495 -20.80 14.05 15.48
C CYS A 495 -20.34 13.81 16.94
N SER A 496 -19.14 13.25 17.11
CA SER A 496 -18.50 13.03 18.41
C SER A 496 -18.11 14.33 19.13
N MET A 497 -18.01 15.45 18.41
CA MET A 497 -17.62 16.76 18.93
C MET A 497 -18.81 17.63 19.34
N GLU A 498 -20.05 17.26 18.97
CA GLU A 498 -21.24 18.07 19.28
C GLU A 498 -21.43 18.27 20.79
N ALA A 499 -21.18 17.22 21.58
CA ALA A 499 -21.30 17.27 23.04
C ALA A 499 -20.17 18.05 23.73
N THR A 500 -19.07 18.33 23.01
CA THR A 500 -17.86 18.98 23.53
C THR A 500 -17.56 20.30 22.84
N LEU A 501 -18.55 20.93 22.18
CA LEU A 501 -18.38 22.17 21.43
C LEU A 501 -17.72 23.31 22.22
N SER A 502 -17.95 23.39 23.53
CA SER A 502 -17.28 24.39 24.38
C SER A 502 -15.77 24.19 24.48
N VAL A 503 -15.32 22.93 24.52
CA VAL A 503 -13.89 22.56 24.52
C VAL A 503 -13.31 22.78 23.13
N VAL A 504 -14.06 22.42 22.08
CA VAL A 504 -13.69 22.68 20.69
C VAL A 504 -13.49 24.17 20.44
N GLU A 505 -14.39 25.03 20.94
CA GLU A 505 -14.26 26.49 20.81
C GLU A 505 -12.97 27.00 21.45
N GLN A 506 -12.60 26.46 22.63
CA GLN A 506 -11.33 26.79 23.29
C GLN A 506 -10.12 26.34 22.47
N LEU A 507 -10.16 25.14 21.87
CA LEU A 507 -9.09 24.64 21.02
C LEU A 507 -8.94 25.48 19.74
N VAL A 508 -10.05 25.81 19.08
CA VAL A 508 -10.06 26.71 17.92
C VAL A 508 -9.45 28.06 18.29
N HIS A 509 -9.86 28.64 19.43
CA HIS A 509 -9.28 29.89 19.90
C HIS A 509 -7.77 29.78 20.19
N GLY A 510 -7.33 28.67 20.78
CA GLY A 510 -5.92 28.38 21.03
C GLY A 510 -5.10 28.35 19.74
N VAL A 511 -5.56 27.61 18.72
CA VAL A 511 -4.89 27.52 17.41
C VAL A 511 -4.83 28.89 16.71
N LEU A 512 -5.90 29.68 16.77
CA LEU A 512 -5.90 31.04 16.21
C LEU A 512 -4.94 31.99 16.94
N THR A 513 -4.82 31.85 18.25
CA THR A 513 -3.86 32.63 19.05
C THR A 513 -2.43 32.25 18.66
N LEU A 514 -2.15 30.96 18.46
CA LEU A 514 -0.84 30.51 17.97
C LEU A 514 -0.50 31.04 16.58
N LEU A 515 -1.48 31.08 15.66
CA LEU A 515 -1.27 31.71 14.36
C LEU A 515 -0.98 33.21 14.50
N ALA A 516 -1.71 33.93 15.36
CA ALA A 516 -1.45 35.35 15.59
C ALA A 516 -0.04 35.62 16.15
N GLU A 517 0.41 34.78 17.09
CA GLU A 517 1.77 34.82 17.65
C GLU A 517 2.83 34.51 16.58
N GLU A 518 2.59 33.48 15.74
CA GLU A 518 3.46 33.12 14.61
C GLU A 518 3.63 34.29 13.64
N ILE A 519 2.54 34.94 13.24
CA ILE A 519 2.55 36.11 12.35
C ILE A 519 3.46 37.20 12.93
N GLN A 520 3.31 37.52 14.21
CA GLN A 520 4.12 38.55 14.86
C GLN A 520 5.59 38.13 14.93
N ALA A 521 5.87 36.87 15.23
CA ALA A 521 7.23 36.34 15.34
C ALA A 521 7.95 36.38 13.97
N VAL A 522 7.26 36.01 12.89
CA VAL A 522 7.80 36.09 11.52
C VAL A 522 8.08 37.54 11.10
N GLN A 523 7.24 38.50 11.50
CA GLN A 523 7.50 39.92 11.23
C GLN A 523 8.77 40.42 11.92
N VAL A 524 9.04 39.97 13.14
CA VAL A 524 10.15 40.45 13.96
C VAL A 524 11.47 39.76 13.61
N ALA A 525 11.45 38.43 13.46
CA ALA A 525 12.65 37.62 13.28
C ALA A 525 12.37 36.41 12.35
N PRO A 526 12.14 36.65 11.05
CA PRO A 526 11.64 35.62 10.13
C PRO A 526 12.56 34.40 10.01
N GLN A 527 13.87 34.60 10.11
CA GLN A 527 14.91 33.55 10.14
C GLN A 527 14.86 32.59 11.35
N ARG A 528 14.05 32.87 12.38
CA ARG A 528 13.92 32.03 13.59
C ARG A 528 12.67 31.16 13.58
N GLU A 529 11.77 31.37 12.64
CA GLU A 529 10.48 30.67 12.59
C GLU A 529 10.50 29.54 11.56
N SER A 530 9.84 28.42 11.89
CA SER A 530 9.80 27.25 11.02
C SER A 530 8.72 27.38 9.95
N PRO A 531 9.07 27.37 8.65
CA PRO A 531 8.08 27.41 7.57
C PRO A 531 7.09 26.24 7.62
N TYR A 532 7.53 25.06 8.09
CA TYR A 532 6.69 23.87 8.22
C TYR A 532 5.62 24.03 9.32
N LEU A 533 5.98 24.61 10.47
CA LEU A 533 5.01 24.89 11.53
C LEU A 533 3.96 25.90 11.06
N SER A 534 4.41 26.95 10.39
CA SER A 534 3.54 27.98 9.81
C SER A 534 2.59 27.42 8.75
N GLU A 535 3.07 26.55 7.85
CA GLU A 535 2.22 25.85 6.88
C GLU A 535 1.16 25.02 7.60
N GLN A 536 1.55 24.25 8.60
CA GLN A 536 0.64 23.39 9.35
C GLN A 536 -0.41 24.20 10.13
N LEU A 537 -0.02 25.33 10.74
CA LEU A 537 -0.95 26.29 11.35
C LEU A 537 -1.97 26.79 10.31
N LEU A 538 -1.50 27.17 9.13
CA LEU A 538 -2.35 27.70 8.08
C LEU A 538 -3.34 26.66 7.55
N SER A 539 -2.87 25.44 7.32
CA SER A 539 -3.68 24.29 6.90
C SER A 539 -4.73 23.92 7.95
N THR A 540 -4.32 23.82 9.23
CA THR A 540 -5.24 23.52 10.33
C THR A 540 -6.26 24.64 10.51
N VAL A 541 -5.86 25.91 10.51
CA VAL A 541 -6.81 27.04 10.62
C VAL A 541 -7.80 27.06 9.47
N THR A 542 -7.35 26.78 8.24
CA THR A 542 -8.23 26.67 7.06
C THR A 542 -9.28 25.59 7.29
N ARG A 543 -8.85 24.39 7.70
CA ARG A 543 -9.75 23.28 8.01
C ARG A 543 -10.78 23.65 9.09
N LEU A 544 -10.32 24.21 10.20
CA LEU A 544 -11.18 24.61 11.32
C LEU A 544 -12.16 25.71 10.92
N HIS A 545 -11.72 26.65 10.10
CA HIS A 545 -12.56 27.73 9.62
C HIS A 545 -13.73 27.17 8.83
N VAL A 546 -13.47 26.36 7.80
CA VAL A 546 -14.54 25.84 6.92
C VAL A 546 -15.55 25.00 7.71
N THR A 547 -15.10 24.26 8.73
CA THR A 547 -15.97 23.44 9.60
C THR A 547 -16.79 24.27 10.59
N TYR A 548 -16.19 25.26 11.26
CA TYR A 548 -16.78 25.93 12.42
C TYR A 548 -17.23 27.37 12.17
N PHE A 549 -17.07 27.88 10.95
CA PHE A 549 -17.41 29.26 10.57
C PHE A 549 -18.81 29.69 11.02
N ASP A 550 -19.81 28.85 10.72
CA ASP A 550 -21.22 29.13 11.02
C ASP A 550 -21.58 28.91 12.50
N ILE A 551 -20.71 28.23 13.25
CA ILE A 551 -20.96 27.78 14.63
C ILE A 551 -20.36 28.78 15.64
N PHE A 552 -19.19 29.34 15.33
CA PHE A 552 -18.52 30.35 16.16
C PHE A 552 -18.41 31.71 15.42
N PRO A 553 -19.55 32.37 15.12
CA PRO A 553 -19.59 33.55 14.26
C PRO A 553 -18.80 34.75 14.80
N SER A 554 -18.65 34.87 16.12
CA SER A 554 -17.86 35.92 16.77
C SER A 554 -16.35 35.80 16.46
N LYS A 555 -15.88 34.63 16.05
CA LYS A 555 -14.46 34.34 15.73
C LYS A 555 -14.20 34.28 14.23
N SER A 556 -15.23 34.08 13.41
CA SER A 556 -15.14 34.04 11.94
C SER A 556 -14.42 35.25 11.31
N ALA A 557 -14.74 36.47 11.76
CA ALA A 557 -14.10 37.69 11.27
C ALA A 557 -12.61 37.74 11.62
N ASP A 558 -12.24 37.30 12.84
CA ASP A 558 -10.86 37.23 13.28
C ASP A 558 -10.05 36.21 12.44
N MET A 559 -10.67 35.10 12.04
CA MET A 559 -10.01 34.05 11.27
C MET A 559 -9.64 34.46 9.84
N VAL A 560 -10.56 35.09 9.09
CA VAL A 560 -10.27 35.55 7.72
C VAL A 560 -9.17 36.62 7.73
N ALA A 561 -9.25 37.55 8.69
CA ALA A 561 -8.25 38.59 8.87
C ALA A 561 -6.87 38.01 9.20
N LEU A 562 -6.79 37.08 10.17
CA LEU A 562 -5.54 36.40 10.55
C LEU A 562 -4.95 35.59 9.40
N TYR A 563 -5.78 34.85 8.67
CA TYR A 563 -5.35 34.09 7.50
C TYR A 563 -4.73 34.99 6.42
N CYS A 564 -5.44 36.07 6.06
CA CYS A 564 -4.95 36.95 5.00
C CYS A 564 -3.70 37.73 5.43
N GLN A 565 -3.62 38.06 6.72
CA GLN A 565 -2.44 38.69 7.31
C GLN A 565 -1.23 37.75 7.28
N SER A 566 -1.38 36.47 7.62
CA SER A 566 -0.27 35.51 7.61
C SER A 566 0.32 35.32 6.21
N ALA A 567 -0.52 35.07 5.20
CA ALA A 567 -0.05 34.90 3.82
C ALA A 567 0.76 36.12 3.31
N THR A 568 0.29 37.33 3.64
CA THR A 568 0.99 38.57 3.29
C THR A 568 2.33 38.71 4.02
N VAL A 569 2.35 38.41 5.33
CA VAL A 569 3.56 38.49 6.15
C VAL A 569 4.61 37.49 5.69
N TYR A 570 4.21 36.24 5.43
CA TYR A 570 5.11 35.17 5.01
C TYR A 570 5.77 35.50 3.67
N LEU A 571 5.01 35.95 2.65
CA LEU A 571 5.61 36.35 1.36
C LEU A 571 6.53 37.58 1.44
N SER A 572 6.29 38.48 2.38
CA SER A 572 7.08 39.73 2.51
C SER A 572 8.34 39.58 3.36
N HIS A 573 8.33 38.68 4.35
CA HIS A 573 9.42 38.55 5.32
C HIS A 573 10.30 37.30 5.08
N TRP A 574 9.76 36.26 4.42
CA TRP A 574 10.53 35.10 3.95
C TRP A 574 10.97 35.27 2.50
N THR A 575 11.75 36.32 2.26
CA THR A 575 12.42 36.55 0.98
C THR A 575 13.61 35.62 0.79
N LEU A 576 14.06 35.46 -0.46
CA LEU A 576 15.22 34.63 -0.85
C LEU A 576 16.52 34.98 -0.09
N GLU A 577 16.63 36.16 0.53
CA GLU A 577 17.80 36.59 1.31
C GLU A 577 17.76 36.17 2.78
N THR A 578 16.57 35.93 3.34
CA THR A 578 16.35 35.62 4.77
C THR A 578 16.74 34.19 5.12
N PHE A 579 16.52 33.27 4.19
CA PHE A 579 16.93 31.87 4.25
C PHE A 579 17.73 31.57 2.98
N GLN A 580 19.05 31.48 3.07
CA GLN A 580 19.80 30.80 2.00
C GLN A 580 19.18 29.40 1.80
N PRO A 581 19.06 28.99 0.54
CA PRO A 581 17.77 28.81 -0.12
C PRO A 581 16.90 27.75 0.58
N VAL A 582 15.65 28.10 0.91
CA VAL A 582 14.56 27.11 0.98
C VAL A 582 13.61 27.45 -0.17
N PRO A 583 13.90 26.99 -1.42
CA PRO A 583 13.11 27.31 -2.61
C PRO A 583 11.64 26.89 -2.51
N SER A 584 11.29 26.06 -1.52
CA SER A 584 9.94 25.53 -1.32
C SER A 584 8.99 26.47 -0.58
N ILE A 585 9.44 27.52 0.12
CA ILE A 585 8.53 28.37 0.93
C ILE A 585 7.55 29.16 0.05
N VAL A 586 8.02 29.73 -1.07
CA VAL A 586 7.18 30.54 -1.96
C VAL A 586 6.04 29.70 -2.59
N PRO A 587 6.32 28.54 -3.22
CA PRO A 587 5.27 27.61 -3.65
C PRO A 587 4.32 27.21 -2.53
N LEU A 588 4.83 27.01 -1.31
CA LEU A 588 4.05 26.63 -0.14
C LEU A 588 3.00 27.67 0.25
N VAL A 589 3.42 28.94 0.39
CA VAL A 589 2.52 30.03 0.76
C VAL A 589 1.45 30.24 -0.33
N LEU A 590 1.83 30.14 -1.61
CA LEU A 590 0.89 30.22 -2.72
C LEU A 590 -0.08 29.04 -2.75
N LYS A 591 0.39 27.82 -2.46
CA LYS A 591 -0.45 26.63 -2.34
C LYS A 591 -1.46 26.79 -1.21
N CYS A 592 -1.05 27.26 -0.03
CA CYS A 592 -1.98 27.51 1.06
C CYS A 592 -3.05 28.55 0.66
N ALA A 593 -2.68 29.61 -0.07
CA ALA A 593 -3.61 30.59 -0.59
C ALA A 593 -4.61 29.96 -1.58
N CYS A 594 -4.15 29.06 -2.45
CA CYS A 594 -5.03 28.27 -3.32
C CYS A 594 -6.03 27.45 -2.52
N ASP A 595 -5.53 26.66 -1.56
CA ASP A 595 -6.33 25.78 -0.70
C ASP A 595 -7.40 26.57 0.08
N PHE A 596 -7.06 27.75 0.60
CA PHE A 596 -8.00 28.59 1.33
C PHE A 596 -9.05 29.23 0.43
N VAL A 597 -8.66 29.80 -0.72
CA VAL A 597 -9.62 30.39 -1.66
C VAL A 597 -10.58 29.32 -2.15
N GLU A 598 -10.07 28.15 -2.52
CA GLU A 598 -10.89 27.01 -2.95
C GLU A 598 -11.89 26.59 -1.87
N ALA A 599 -11.44 26.47 -0.62
CA ALA A 599 -12.27 25.97 0.47
C ALA A 599 -13.28 27.00 1.00
N ASN A 600 -13.01 28.31 0.88
CA ASN A 600 -13.78 29.33 1.59
C ASN A 600 -14.57 30.27 0.68
N LEU A 601 -14.09 30.60 -0.52
CA LEU A 601 -14.63 31.71 -1.31
C LEU A 601 -16.13 31.54 -1.62
N ALA A 602 -16.60 30.30 -1.83
CA ALA A 602 -18.01 29.98 -2.08
C ALA A 602 -18.95 30.16 -0.86
N TYR A 603 -18.41 30.28 0.36
CA TYR A 603 -19.19 30.37 1.60
C TYR A 603 -19.10 31.76 2.26
N LEU A 604 -18.35 32.68 1.69
CA LEU A 604 -18.21 34.03 2.22
C LEU A 604 -19.35 34.93 1.74
N SER A 605 -19.80 35.85 2.61
CA SER A 605 -20.67 36.95 2.19
C SER A 605 -19.95 37.85 1.19
N LEU A 606 -20.69 38.61 0.38
CA LEU A 606 -20.10 39.50 -0.63
C LEU A 606 -19.02 40.43 -0.05
N ASP A 607 -19.28 41.06 1.10
CA ASP A 607 -18.30 41.95 1.76
C ASP A 607 -17.00 41.22 2.11
N LYS A 608 -17.09 40.01 2.69
CA LYS A 608 -15.93 39.20 3.06
C LYS A 608 -15.20 38.63 1.85
N ALA A 609 -15.92 38.30 0.78
CA ALA A 609 -15.34 37.87 -0.47
C ALA A 609 -14.55 39.01 -1.12
N MET A 610 -15.08 40.23 -1.12
CA MET A 610 -14.39 41.42 -1.62
C MET A 610 -13.13 41.73 -0.80
N ASP A 611 -13.18 41.56 0.52
CA ASP A 611 -11.99 41.63 1.37
C ASP A 611 -10.96 40.57 0.96
N LEU A 612 -11.36 39.30 0.78
CA LEU A 612 -10.47 38.22 0.35
C LEU A 612 -9.84 38.51 -1.02
N TYR A 613 -10.61 38.98 -2.01
CA TYR A 613 -10.08 39.43 -3.30
C TYR A 613 -9.02 40.52 -3.14
N GLY A 614 -9.28 41.52 -2.30
CA GLY A 614 -8.32 42.58 -2.02
C GLY A 614 -7.03 42.07 -1.37
N HIS A 615 -7.11 41.04 -0.53
CA HIS A 615 -5.94 40.39 0.06
C HIS A 615 -5.17 39.54 -0.96
N CYS A 616 -5.85 38.78 -1.81
CA CYS A 616 -5.21 38.03 -2.89
C CYS A 616 -4.52 38.95 -3.90
N ASP A 617 -5.12 40.10 -4.23
CA ASP A 617 -4.49 41.11 -5.10
C ASP A 617 -3.18 41.63 -4.48
N ARG A 618 -3.18 41.95 -3.18
CA ARG A 618 -1.97 42.33 -2.44
C ARG A 618 -0.92 41.20 -2.41
N LEU A 619 -1.36 39.96 -2.23
CA LEU A 619 -0.49 38.77 -2.22
C LEU A 619 0.22 38.60 -3.57
N ILE A 620 -0.54 38.64 -4.67
CA ILE A 620 -0.04 38.56 -6.05
C ILE A 620 0.90 39.73 -6.33
N GLY A 621 0.51 40.96 -5.95
CA GLY A 621 1.35 42.14 -6.09
C GLY A 621 2.69 42.00 -5.36
N THR A 622 2.66 41.48 -4.12
CA THR A 622 3.85 41.18 -3.32
C THR A 622 4.72 40.14 -4.01
N PHE A 623 4.14 39.03 -4.47
CA PHE A 623 4.86 38.00 -5.23
C PHE A 623 5.55 38.60 -6.48
N CYS A 624 4.85 39.41 -7.27
CA CYS A 624 5.41 40.01 -8.48
C CYS A 624 6.58 40.96 -8.20
N VAL A 625 6.55 41.69 -7.08
CA VAL A 625 7.64 42.59 -6.67
C VAL A 625 8.83 41.81 -6.14
N THR A 626 8.60 40.80 -5.30
CA THR A 626 9.64 40.05 -4.60
C THR A 626 10.33 39.01 -5.50
N ASN A 627 9.60 38.36 -6.42
CA ASN A 627 10.10 37.29 -7.30
C ASN A 627 10.36 37.74 -8.75
N SER A 628 10.77 39.00 -8.96
CA SER A 628 11.06 39.49 -10.32
C SER A 628 12.05 38.57 -11.07
N VAL A 629 11.78 38.35 -12.37
CA VAL A 629 12.44 37.42 -13.31
C VAL A 629 13.98 37.46 -13.27
N THR A 630 14.56 38.57 -12.82
CA THR A 630 15.99 38.84 -12.70
C THR A 630 16.75 37.99 -11.66
N GLN A 631 16.09 37.34 -10.70
CA GLN A 631 16.76 36.47 -9.69
C GLN A 631 16.72 34.96 -10.01
N ARG A 632 15.96 34.53 -11.03
CA ARG A 632 15.76 33.10 -11.39
C ARG A 632 16.95 32.43 -12.08
N SER A 633 18.00 33.16 -12.47
CA SER A 633 19.12 32.61 -13.26
C SER A 633 20.21 31.88 -12.43
N ALA A 634 20.00 31.69 -11.13
CA ALA A 634 21.03 31.15 -10.21
C ALA A 634 20.71 29.75 -9.64
N ILE A 635 19.54 29.17 -9.93
CA ILE A 635 19.10 27.88 -9.37
C ILE A 635 19.03 26.85 -10.51
N SER A 636 19.86 25.80 -10.43
CA SER A 636 20.09 24.83 -11.50
C SER A 636 19.07 23.69 -11.60
N ASP A 637 17.95 23.77 -10.88
CA ASP A 637 16.96 22.70 -10.79
C ASP A 637 15.68 23.07 -11.54
N ASP A 638 15.42 22.41 -12.67
CA ASP A 638 14.37 22.78 -13.62
C ASP A 638 12.94 22.50 -13.11
N GLU A 639 12.75 21.63 -12.11
CA GLU A 639 11.42 21.31 -11.54
C GLU A 639 10.90 22.37 -10.56
N LEU A 640 11.77 22.93 -9.72
CA LEU A 640 11.41 24.00 -8.77
C LEU A 640 11.12 25.34 -9.46
N GLN A 641 11.55 25.51 -10.73
CA GLN A 641 11.44 26.77 -11.48
C GLN A 641 10.00 27.13 -11.89
N PHE A 642 9.05 26.19 -11.83
CA PHE A 642 7.69 26.40 -12.34
C PHE A 642 6.58 26.15 -11.32
N GLU A 643 6.88 25.64 -10.13
CA GLU A 643 5.87 25.33 -9.11
C GLU A 643 5.19 26.59 -8.57
N ASP A 644 5.95 27.65 -8.33
CA ASP A 644 5.44 28.96 -7.91
C ASP A 644 4.49 29.59 -8.95
N MET A 645 4.87 29.52 -10.23
CA MET A 645 4.05 29.97 -11.36
C MET A 645 2.79 29.13 -11.51
N PHE A 646 2.89 27.80 -11.33
CA PHE A 646 1.74 26.92 -11.36
C PHE A 646 0.75 27.28 -10.24
N MET A 647 1.21 27.45 -9.00
CA MET A 647 0.35 27.86 -7.88
C MET A 647 -0.28 29.24 -8.10
N LEU A 648 0.47 30.21 -8.65
CA LEU A 648 -0.08 31.52 -9.00
C LEU A 648 -1.22 31.41 -10.03
N LEU A 649 -1.04 30.60 -11.07
CA LEU A 649 -2.06 30.36 -12.09
C LEU A 649 -3.28 29.63 -11.50
N THR A 650 -3.06 28.67 -10.60
CA THR A 650 -4.13 27.97 -9.87
C THR A 650 -4.93 28.96 -9.01
N LEU A 651 -4.27 29.84 -8.25
CA LEU A 651 -4.93 30.86 -7.45
C LEU A 651 -5.79 31.78 -8.32
N LEU A 652 -5.25 32.27 -9.44
CA LEU A 652 -6.01 33.09 -10.40
C LEU A 652 -7.20 32.33 -10.97
N SER A 653 -7.05 31.03 -11.25
CA SER A 653 -8.14 30.18 -11.72
C SER A 653 -9.25 30.07 -10.67
N HIS A 654 -8.91 29.89 -9.39
CA HIS A 654 -9.89 29.83 -8.30
C HIS A 654 -10.63 31.17 -8.12
N LEU A 655 -9.92 32.30 -8.21
CA LEU A 655 -10.49 33.64 -8.09
C LEU A 655 -11.41 34.03 -9.26
N VAL A 656 -11.24 33.43 -10.44
CA VAL A 656 -12.02 33.73 -11.65
C VAL A 656 -13.09 32.65 -11.92
N ALA A 657 -13.16 31.60 -11.08
CA ALA A 657 -14.10 30.51 -11.25
C ALA A 657 -15.56 31.01 -11.19
N LYS A 658 -16.31 30.76 -12.27
CA LYS A 658 -17.66 31.29 -12.50
C LYS A 658 -18.68 30.80 -11.48
N ASP A 659 -18.47 29.61 -10.92
CA ASP A 659 -19.36 28.96 -9.95
C ASP A 659 -19.31 29.63 -8.55
N VAL A 660 -18.34 30.53 -8.34
CA VAL A 660 -18.09 31.22 -7.06
C VAL A 660 -18.52 32.70 -7.11
N ILE A 661 -18.85 33.22 -8.29
CA ILE A 661 -19.21 34.64 -8.53
C ILE A 661 -20.74 34.84 -8.55
N ASP A 662 -21.54 33.80 -8.29
CA ASP A 662 -23.01 33.88 -8.29
C ASP A 662 -23.56 34.31 -6.91
N PHE A 663 -23.42 35.60 -6.58
CA PHE A 663 -23.95 36.22 -5.35
C PHE A 663 -25.48 36.46 -5.38
N ALA A 664 -26.23 35.74 -6.22
CA ALA A 664 -27.64 36.02 -6.45
C ALA A 664 -28.55 35.77 -5.23
N ASP A 665 -28.11 34.96 -4.25
CA ASP A 665 -28.94 34.52 -3.11
C ASP A 665 -28.89 35.41 -1.85
N ASP A 666 -28.09 36.48 -1.81
CA ASP A 666 -28.08 37.42 -0.66
C ASP A 666 -29.42 38.18 -0.48
N THR A 667 -30.38 38.01 -1.40
CA THR A 667 -31.73 38.58 -1.28
C THR A 667 -32.77 37.63 -0.67
N ALA A 668 -32.45 36.35 -0.42
CA ALA A 668 -33.44 35.36 0.01
C ALA A 668 -33.58 35.19 1.54
N ASN A 669 -32.64 35.67 2.36
CA ASN A 669 -32.64 35.49 3.83
C ASN A 669 -32.93 36.78 4.64
N SER A 670 -33.41 37.85 4.01
CA SER A 670 -33.87 39.05 4.71
C SER A 670 -35.40 39.19 4.67
N VAL A 671 -36.13 38.35 5.43
CA VAL A 671 -37.48 38.65 5.96
C VAL A 671 -37.63 38.05 7.34
#